data_AF-A0A965BS30-F1
#
_entry.id   AF-A0A965BS30-F1
#
_cell.length_a   1.000
_cell.length_b   1.000
_cell.length_c   1.000
_cell.angle_alpha   90.00
_cell.angle_beta   90.00
_cell.angle_gamma   90.00
#
_symmetry.space_group_name_H-M   'P 1'
#
loop_
_entity.id
_entity.type
_entity.pdbx_description
1 polymer ?
#
loop_
_entity_poly.entity_id
_entity_poly.type
_entity_poly.pdbx_seq_one_letter_code
_entity_poly.pdbx_strand_id
1 'polypeptide(L)'
;MTYKPQKIAYLGPPGTFSQAAVIGRFGAECEQLACSTIDDVFAAVAQGQADCGLVPIENSTEGPVNNTQDCLIETELSIVGEEVINIEHNLLVPKQAAQMTVKVIASHKQSLAQCRNWIRSNCPEAELLECTSNAEAASRVSEDGGIAAIAGNLAAEAYNLNIRARGIQDNQDNRTRFVVLQQARAAPSGVDKTSILVSTRNEPGALFRLLEPFQQLQISLSKIDSRPSKRKAWAYVFFIDFEGHVDDQKIALLFDRLKTCTEEIKVLGSYPAFNQATPDSTNNLSGAPARISQNGPEEPQLALLKSQTVAVIGLGMIGGSIALGLRRKFPELDILAADPDKHALKRARNEGTLTGAGSAEEVIAAADLVVLAMPPLAIPEYLTLLQKHGKPDAVFTDVGSVKSHVLASLADHEASLTARFVPGHPIAGSEKSGYVSAKSGLFEGRRVILTPHADNTASAVAEIHLMWRALGAEVLGMGPERHDEVLAATSHLPHLLAYSIVDLLLHQDASEEVFRYAAGGFADFSRIASSNAQMWSDIAVANADATAAILTQYIEYLEDLKQLVVRRQGQDLKFLFQRAKDTRDNFIVHQQDLSRATAMTNDAKSYRLRPGGSISGALRVPGDKSMSHRAVIFGSLAKGVTRVEGFLEGEDAMNTVAAFREMGVTIVGPDSGKLTIYGVGMQGLKAPRAPLYMGNSGTALRLLAGLLAAQPFESRLTGDESLSARPMNRIVKPLTDMGATIEMTAAGTPPLQISGADLKGIDYDMPVASAQVKSSLLLAGLFAEGTTRVTEPAICRDHTERMLRGFGYELEGGYPEPDVSLYGGGSLRATSIDVPADISSAAFFLVAAAITPGARLTLHHVGVNPTRTGVLEILRQMGADLSLESECEVGGEPVADISIRYAPLAGIEIDPALVPLAIDEFPALFVAAACADGRTVLRGAEELRVKESDRIEVMATGLRQLGVSVETFEDGIAIDGASVLGGATIDSHGDHRIAMAFAVASLRAESEITIKQCQNVATSFPGFVAIAAQAGLNIEEIND
;
A
#
# COMPACT_ATOMS: atom_id res chain seq x y z
N MET A 1 16.11 -31.91 37.38
CA MET A 1 17.02 -31.22 38.33
C MET A 1 16.55 -29.79 38.45
N THR A 2 16.19 -29.38 39.67
CA THR A 2 15.84 -28.01 40.04
C THR A 2 17.06 -27.11 39.84
N TYR A 3 17.00 -26.17 38.90
CA TYR A 3 18.03 -25.13 38.75
C TYR A 3 17.34 -23.76 38.65
N LYS A 4 17.27 -23.09 39.80
CA LYS A 4 17.28 -21.63 39.99
C LYS A 4 18.30 -21.41 41.11
N PRO A 5 19.18 -20.39 41.08
CA PRO A 5 19.15 -19.17 40.26
C PRO A 5 20.35 -19.06 39.29
N GLN A 6 20.16 -18.44 38.12
CA GLN A 6 21.26 -18.04 37.25
C GLN A 6 21.66 -16.62 37.64
N LYS A 7 22.93 -16.42 38.00
CA LYS A 7 23.46 -15.08 38.26
C LYS A 7 23.81 -14.41 36.93
N ILE A 8 23.14 -13.31 36.60
CA ILE A 8 23.25 -12.64 35.30
C ILE A 8 23.95 -11.29 35.45
N ALA A 9 25.09 -11.12 34.78
CA ALA A 9 25.79 -9.84 34.71
C ALA A 9 25.21 -8.95 33.61
N TYR A 10 25.05 -7.66 33.89
CA TYR A 10 24.55 -6.68 32.91
C TYR A 10 25.18 -5.30 33.13
N LEU A 11 25.11 -4.44 32.11
CA LEU A 11 25.58 -3.05 32.21
C LEU A 11 24.62 -2.22 33.09
N GLY A 12 25.05 -1.89 34.31
CA GLY A 12 24.33 -1.09 35.30
C GLY A 12 24.45 0.43 35.05
N PRO A 13 23.94 1.26 35.98
CA PRO A 13 23.30 0.93 37.27
C PRO A 13 21.88 0.34 37.11
N PRO A 14 21.18 -0.04 38.19
CA PRO A 14 19.79 -0.50 38.12
C PRO A 14 18.86 0.53 37.44
N GLY A 15 17.92 0.07 36.63
CA GLY A 15 17.02 0.90 35.82
C GLY A 15 17.46 1.06 34.36
N THR A 16 18.59 0.46 33.95
CA THR A 16 19.03 0.48 32.54
C THR A 16 18.20 -0.44 31.66
N PHE A 17 18.22 -0.17 30.35
CA PHE A 17 17.65 -1.08 29.35
C PHE A 17 18.34 -2.46 29.34
N SER A 18 19.62 -2.53 29.73
CA SER A 18 20.32 -3.81 29.94
C SER A 18 19.68 -4.64 31.05
N GLN A 19 19.25 -4.01 32.15
CA GLN A 19 18.50 -4.71 33.20
C GLN A 19 17.12 -5.15 32.70
N ALA A 20 16.43 -4.30 31.93
CA ALA A 20 15.14 -4.65 31.35
C ALA A 20 15.24 -5.89 30.43
N ALA A 21 16.31 -5.99 29.65
CA ALA A 21 16.59 -7.17 28.83
C ALA A 21 16.93 -8.42 29.67
N VAL A 22 17.63 -8.28 30.80
CA VAL A 22 17.81 -9.39 31.76
C VAL A 22 16.47 -9.87 32.31
N ILE A 23 15.59 -8.95 32.70
CA ILE A 23 14.26 -9.29 33.23
C ILE A 23 13.41 -9.97 32.16
N GLY A 24 13.38 -9.46 30.93
CA GLY A 24 12.62 -10.07 29.84
C GLY A 24 13.11 -11.48 29.49
N ARG A 25 14.42 -11.71 29.51
CA ARG A 25 15.00 -13.02 29.14
C ARG A 25 14.98 -14.06 30.26
N PHE A 26 15.27 -13.65 31.49
CA PHE A 26 15.52 -14.56 32.63
C PHE A 26 14.51 -14.43 33.77
N GLY A 27 13.59 -13.47 33.68
CA GLY A 27 12.61 -13.12 34.73
C GLY A 27 13.20 -12.24 35.83
N ALA A 28 12.32 -11.51 36.53
CA ALA A 28 12.73 -10.57 37.60
C ALA A 28 13.38 -11.26 38.81
N GLU A 29 13.08 -12.54 39.05
CA GLU A 29 13.53 -13.35 40.18
C GLU A 29 14.97 -13.92 40.03
N CYS A 30 15.70 -13.57 38.96
CA CYS A 30 17.09 -13.99 38.77
C CYS A 30 18.05 -13.18 39.68
N GLU A 31 19.21 -13.75 40.02
CA GLU A 31 20.25 -12.99 40.74
C GLU A 31 20.95 -12.05 39.74
N GLN A 32 20.78 -10.74 39.91
CA GLN A 32 21.29 -9.76 38.95
C GLN A 32 22.57 -9.09 39.46
N LEU A 33 23.64 -9.10 38.66
CA LEU A 33 24.91 -8.44 38.95
C LEU A 33 25.08 -7.20 38.05
N ALA A 34 24.93 -6.02 38.64
CA ALA A 34 25.15 -4.76 37.92
C ALA A 34 26.66 -4.47 37.81
N CYS A 35 27.15 -4.33 36.58
CA CYS A 35 28.53 -4.01 36.25
C CYS A 35 28.66 -2.55 35.78
N SER A 36 29.79 -1.91 36.05
CA SER A 36 30.05 -0.51 35.67
C SER A 36 30.31 -0.32 34.18
N THR A 37 30.90 -1.31 33.52
CA THR A 37 31.25 -1.27 32.08
C THR A 37 30.88 -2.57 31.39
N ILE A 38 30.86 -2.56 30.05
CA ILE A 38 30.64 -3.79 29.26
C ILE A 38 31.80 -4.76 29.49
N ASP A 39 33.04 -4.28 29.56
CA ASP A 39 34.23 -5.07 29.87
C ASP A 39 34.09 -5.82 31.20
N ASP A 40 33.54 -5.18 32.22
CA ASP A 40 33.26 -5.81 33.52
C ASP A 40 32.21 -6.94 33.41
N VAL A 41 31.22 -6.82 32.51
CA VAL A 41 30.25 -7.90 32.23
C VAL A 41 30.96 -9.10 31.61
N PHE A 42 31.82 -8.89 30.61
CA PHE A 42 32.63 -9.96 30.01
C PHE A 42 33.56 -10.61 31.04
N ALA A 43 34.22 -9.80 31.88
CA ALA A 43 35.11 -10.28 32.94
C ALA A 43 34.36 -11.10 33.99
N ALA A 44 33.17 -10.67 34.42
CA ALA A 44 32.34 -11.38 35.40
C ALA A 44 31.98 -12.79 34.91
N VAL A 45 31.61 -12.95 33.64
CA VAL A 45 31.28 -14.26 33.05
C VAL A 45 32.55 -15.11 32.84
N ALA A 46 33.63 -14.50 32.36
CA ALA A 46 34.89 -15.21 32.14
C ALA A 46 35.51 -15.73 33.44
N GLN A 47 35.34 -15.00 34.55
CA GLN A 47 35.85 -15.38 35.89
C GLN A 47 34.88 -16.26 36.69
N GLY A 48 33.70 -16.58 36.14
CA GLY A 48 32.67 -17.37 36.83
C GLY A 48 32.00 -16.63 38.00
N GLN A 49 32.07 -15.30 38.03
CA GLN A 49 31.34 -14.46 38.98
C GLN A 49 29.86 -14.29 38.60
N ALA A 50 29.52 -14.55 37.34
CA ALA A 50 28.16 -14.66 36.80
C ALA A 50 28.09 -15.85 35.83
N ASP A 51 26.94 -16.52 35.79
CA ASP A 51 26.72 -17.68 34.92
C ASP A 51 26.53 -17.26 33.46
N CYS A 52 25.92 -16.10 33.24
CA CYS A 52 25.69 -15.50 31.93
C CYS A 52 25.87 -13.98 32.00
N GLY A 53 26.22 -13.38 30.87
CA GLY A 53 26.30 -11.92 30.71
C GLY A 53 25.37 -11.48 29.60
N LEU A 54 24.65 -10.38 29.80
CA LEU A 54 23.77 -9.82 28.80
C LEU A 54 24.24 -8.41 28.43
N VAL A 55 24.63 -8.24 27.16
CA VAL A 55 25.24 -7.00 26.66
C VAL A 55 24.54 -6.53 25.38
N PRO A 56 24.36 -5.22 25.18
CA PRO A 56 23.79 -4.69 23.94
C PRO A 56 24.78 -4.86 22.80
N ILE A 57 24.34 -5.38 21.65
CA ILE A 57 25.19 -5.55 20.46
C ILE A 57 24.87 -4.52 19.38
N GLU A 58 23.62 -4.08 19.29
CA GLU A 58 23.15 -3.17 18.23
C GLU A 58 21.83 -2.49 18.60
N ASN A 59 21.66 -1.26 18.14
CA ASN A 59 20.40 -0.51 18.18
C ASN A 59 19.91 -0.22 16.75
N SER A 60 18.60 -0.27 16.52
CA SER A 60 17.98 -0.05 15.20
C SER A 60 18.16 1.36 14.66
N THR A 61 18.47 2.34 15.51
CA THR A 61 18.65 3.74 15.15
C THR A 61 20.12 4.16 15.16
N GLU A 62 20.92 3.69 16.14
CA GLU A 62 22.32 4.11 16.33
C GLU A 62 23.36 3.11 15.77
N GLY A 63 22.92 1.93 15.31
CA GLY A 63 23.80 0.89 14.79
C GLY A 63 24.55 0.10 15.88
N PRO A 64 25.72 -0.48 15.57
CA PRO A 64 26.40 -1.43 16.44
C PRO A 64 27.03 -0.80 17.69
N VAL A 65 27.00 -1.53 18.80
CA VAL A 65 27.69 -1.14 20.04
C VAL A 65 29.17 -1.51 19.93
N ASN A 66 30.00 -0.51 19.61
CA ASN A 66 31.44 -0.66 19.35
C ASN A 66 32.17 -1.46 20.44
N ASN A 67 31.93 -1.13 21.72
CA ASN A 67 32.65 -1.75 22.82
C ASN A 67 32.34 -3.26 22.94
N THR A 68 31.08 -3.64 22.77
CA THR A 68 30.67 -5.07 22.75
C THR A 68 31.35 -5.83 21.61
N GLN A 69 31.42 -5.23 20.41
CA GLN A 69 32.12 -5.85 19.28
C GLN A 69 33.62 -5.99 19.54
N ASP A 70 34.25 -4.99 20.16
CA ASP A 70 35.66 -5.07 20.55
C ASP A 70 35.91 -6.21 21.56
N CYS A 71 35.08 -6.35 22.59
CA CYS A 71 35.18 -7.45 23.55
C CYS A 71 34.96 -8.83 22.86
N LEU A 72 34.05 -8.94 21.88
CA LEU A 72 33.79 -10.17 21.14
C LEU A 72 34.98 -10.63 20.28
N ILE A 73 35.84 -9.72 19.83
CA ILE A 73 37.06 -10.06 19.08
C ILE A 73 38.04 -10.85 19.96
N GLU A 74 38.18 -10.45 21.23
CA GLU A 74 39.23 -10.97 22.14
C GLU A 74 38.73 -12.07 23.09
N THR A 75 37.42 -12.18 23.32
CA THR A 75 36.85 -13.14 24.27
C THR A 75 36.85 -14.60 23.78
N GLU A 76 36.88 -15.56 24.71
CA GLU A 76 36.58 -16.98 24.43
C GLU A 76 35.12 -17.35 24.77
N LEU A 77 34.32 -16.39 25.23
CA LEU A 77 32.90 -16.59 25.50
C LEU A 77 32.11 -16.81 24.20
N SER A 78 31.07 -17.64 24.28
CA SER A 78 30.15 -17.91 23.19
C SER A 78 28.84 -17.14 23.38
N ILE A 79 28.27 -16.66 22.28
CA ILE A 79 26.89 -16.18 22.23
C ILE A 79 25.98 -17.41 22.24
N VAL A 80 25.11 -17.48 23.25
CA VAL A 80 24.19 -18.62 23.46
C VAL A 80 22.72 -18.24 23.32
N GLY A 81 22.44 -16.97 23.05
CA GLY A 81 21.10 -16.46 22.82
C GLY A 81 21.10 -14.97 22.53
N GLU A 82 19.93 -14.47 22.15
CA GLU A 82 19.68 -13.05 21.93
C GLU A 82 18.33 -12.63 22.53
N GLU A 83 18.21 -11.34 22.84
CA GLU A 83 16.99 -10.71 23.35
C GLU A 83 16.82 -9.36 22.65
N VAL A 84 15.60 -9.00 22.25
CA VAL A 84 15.33 -7.71 21.58
C VAL A 84 14.26 -6.98 22.37
N ILE A 85 14.61 -5.80 22.90
CA ILE A 85 13.67 -4.96 23.64
C ILE A 85 13.37 -3.67 22.89
N ASN A 86 12.13 -3.20 23.02
CA ASN A 86 11.74 -1.86 22.57
C ASN A 86 12.31 -0.81 23.53
N ILE A 87 12.91 0.24 22.97
CA ILE A 87 13.50 1.35 23.71
C ILE A 87 12.49 2.50 23.75
N GLU A 88 11.69 2.51 24.80
CA GLU A 88 10.75 3.59 25.09
C GLU A 88 11.42 4.59 26.05
N HIS A 89 11.61 5.82 25.60
CA HIS A 89 12.10 6.94 26.39
C HIS A 89 10.92 7.70 26.98
N ASN A 90 10.95 7.95 28.28
CA ASN A 90 9.90 8.67 29.00
C ASN A 90 10.48 9.89 29.69
N LEU A 91 9.69 10.96 29.79
CA LEU A 91 10.02 12.11 30.63
C LEU A 91 9.62 11.82 32.08
N LEU A 92 10.61 11.70 32.96
CA LEU A 92 10.47 11.40 34.37
C LEU A 92 10.62 12.65 35.22
N VAL A 93 9.77 12.77 36.25
CA VAL A 93 9.78 13.88 37.21
C VAL A 93 9.58 13.36 38.65
N PRO A 94 9.99 14.09 39.69
CA PRO A 94 9.76 13.68 41.07
C PRO A 94 8.26 13.58 41.40
N LYS A 95 7.85 12.56 42.17
CA LYS A 95 6.43 12.36 42.55
C LYS A 95 5.80 13.57 43.26
N GLN A 96 6.59 14.28 44.06
CA GLN A 96 6.15 15.46 44.83
C GLN A 96 6.08 16.74 43.98
N ALA A 97 6.58 16.69 42.74
CA ALA A 97 6.72 17.83 41.84
C ALA A 97 6.16 17.54 40.44
N ALA A 98 5.10 16.73 40.33
CA ALA A 98 4.53 16.28 39.06
C ALA A 98 4.07 17.44 38.13
N GLN A 99 3.75 18.61 38.69
CA GLN A 99 3.35 19.83 37.98
C GLN A 99 4.48 20.88 37.85
N MET A 100 5.74 20.53 38.14
CA MET A 100 6.85 21.49 38.05
C MET A 100 7.10 21.99 36.62
N THR A 101 7.59 23.21 36.48
CA THR A 101 8.14 23.69 35.20
C THR A 101 9.50 23.04 34.96
N VAL A 102 9.66 22.32 33.86
CA VAL A 102 10.91 21.62 33.51
C VAL A 102 11.92 22.64 32.99
N LYS A 103 12.96 22.92 33.77
CA LYS A 103 14.05 23.84 33.39
C LYS A 103 15.32 23.12 32.93
N VAL A 104 15.53 21.88 33.38
CA VAL A 104 16.69 21.06 33.03
C VAL A 104 16.20 19.65 32.71
N ILE A 105 16.70 19.07 31.62
CA ILE A 105 16.44 17.68 31.22
C ILE A 105 17.76 16.92 31.22
N ALA A 106 17.90 15.94 32.11
CA ALA A 106 19.06 15.08 32.24
C ALA A 106 18.84 13.74 31.50
N SER A 107 19.80 13.29 30.71
CA SER A 107 19.78 11.94 30.14
C SER A 107 21.11 11.58 29.50
N HIS A 108 21.28 10.33 29.07
CA HIS A 108 22.41 9.96 28.23
C HIS A 108 22.37 10.73 26.90
N LYS A 109 23.55 11.09 26.38
CA LYS A 109 23.71 11.87 25.14
C LYS A 109 22.87 11.34 23.97
N GLN A 110 22.84 10.01 23.79
CA GLN A 110 22.08 9.38 22.72
C GLN A 110 20.56 9.52 22.93
N SER A 111 20.07 9.36 24.15
CA SER A 111 18.65 9.53 24.48
C SER A 111 18.18 10.96 24.29
N LEU A 112 19.02 11.96 24.63
CA LEU A 112 18.77 13.37 24.34
C LEU A 112 18.66 13.63 22.84
N ALA A 113 19.55 13.03 22.04
CA ALA A 113 19.51 13.14 20.58
C ALA A 113 18.28 12.46 19.97
N GLN A 114 17.86 11.32 20.54
CA GLN A 114 16.69 10.55 20.10
C GLN A 114 15.36 11.16 20.50
N CYS A 115 15.31 12.14 21.41
CA CYS A 115 14.07 12.82 21.81
C CYS A 115 14.10 14.31 21.44
N ARG A 116 14.99 14.72 20.53
CA ARG A 116 15.33 16.12 20.29
C ARG A 116 14.15 16.90 19.73
N ASN A 117 13.36 16.30 18.85
CA ASN A 117 12.20 16.99 18.27
C ASN A 117 11.12 17.19 19.33
N TRP A 118 10.87 16.17 20.15
CA TRP A 118 9.94 16.28 21.26
C TRP A 118 10.35 17.35 22.27
N ILE A 119 11.63 17.38 22.67
CA ILE A 119 12.19 18.39 23.56
C ILE A 119 12.01 19.80 22.98
N ARG A 120 12.32 20.01 21.69
CA ARG A 120 12.17 21.31 21.03
C ARG A 120 10.73 21.81 21.03
N SER A 121 9.77 20.93 20.82
CA SER A 121 8.35 21.32 20.77
C SER A 121 7.72 21.52 22.15
N ASN A 122 8.14 20.76 23.17
CA ASN A 122 7.45 20.71 24.47
C ASN A 122 8.23 21.39 25.61
N CYS A 123 9.55 21.49 25.49
CA CYS A 123 10.45 22.09 26.50
C CYS A 123 11.57 22.92 25.82
N PRO A 124 11.24 23.91 24.97
CA PRO A 124 12.23 24.65 24.16
C PRO A 124 13.28 25.42 24.97
N GLU A 125 12.93 25.82 26.19
CA GLU A 125 13.80 26.60 27.09
C GLU A 125 14.55 25.72 28.11
N ALA A 126 14.41 24.40 28.05
CA ALA A 126 15.06 23.50 29.00
C ALA A 126 16.54 23.28 28.66
N GLU A 127 17.42 23.43 29.65
CA GLU A 127 18.85 23.10 29.53
C GLU A 127 19.05 21.57 29.50
N LEU A 128 19.89 21.07 28.59
CA LEU A 128 20.15 19.64 28.46
C LEU A 128 21.41 19.26 29.25
N LEU A 129 21.24 18.39 30.24
CA LEU A 129 22.32 17.86 31.07
C LEU A 129 22.70 16.44 30.61
N GLU A 130 23.93 16.28 30.13
CA GLU A 130 24.44 14.97 29.71
C GLU A 130 24.86 14.13 30.93
N CYS A 131 24.32 12.91 31.00
CA CYS A 131 24.57 11.92 32.04
C CYS A 131 25.28 10.69 31.48
N THR A 132 25.92 9.90 32.35
CA THR A 132 26.62 8.67 31.95
C THR A 132 25.65 7.54 31.57
N SER A 133 24.41 7.57 32.06
CA SER A 133 23.32 6.68 31.62
C SER A 133 21.95 7.30 31.91
N ASN A 134 20.90 6.74 31.30
CA ASN A 134 19.52 7.14 31.59
C ASN A 134 19.11 6.82 33.04
N ALA A 135 19.62 5.72 33.60
CA ALA A 135 19.37 5.34 34.98
C ALA A 135 20.06 6.29 35.96
N GLU A 136 21.27 6.74 35.64
CA GLU A 136 21.98 7.76 36.43
C GLU A 136 21.25 9.11 36.40
N ALA A 137 20.70 9.50 35.24
CA ALA A 137 19.84 10.68 35.13
C ALA A 137 18.58 10.55 36.01
N ALA A 138 17.93 9.38 36.02
CA ALA A 138 16.79 9.12 36.90
C ALA A 138 17.17 9.17 38.39
N SER A 139 18.33 8.62 38.77
CA SER A 139 18.87 8.73 40.13
C SER A 139 19.03 10.18 40.57
N ARG A 140 19.60 11.04 39.70
CA ARG A 140 19.77 12.47 40.00
C ARG A 140 18.46 13.20 40.23
N VAL A 141 17.42 12.90 39.46
CA VAL A 141 16.08 13.48 39.64
C VAL A 141 15.44 13.07 40.97
N SER A 142 15.78 11.88 41.49
CA SER A 142 15.31 11.46 42.81
C SER A 142 15.98 12.23 43.96
N GLU A 143 17.18 12.78 43.74
CA GLU A 143 17.97 13.55 44.71
C GLU A 143 17.76 15.08 44.59
N ASP A 144 17.57 15.57 43.36
CA ASP A 144 17.33 16.99 43.04
C ASP A 144 15.97 17.19 42.35
N GLY A 145 15.03 17.74 43.11
CA GLY A 145 13.64 17.93 42.68
C GLY A 145 13.41 19.01 41.60
N GLY A 146 14.46 19.69 41.13
CA GLY A 146 14.38 20.73 40.09
C GLY A 146 14.64 20.25 38.65
N ILE A 147 14.98 18.98 38.46
CA ILE A 147 15.46 18.43 37.18
C ILE A 147 14.48 17.35 36.70
N ALA A 148 14.25 17.24 35.38
CA ALA A 148 13.56 16.11 34.77
C ALA A 148 14.56 15.16 34.11
N ALA A 149 14.22 13.88 33.97
CA ALA A 149 15.09 12.90 33.31
C ALA A 149 14.41 12.25 32.11
N ILE A 150 15.19 11.88 31.10
CA ILE A 150 14.71 10.96 30.05
C ILE A 150 15.25 9.57 30.33
N ALA A 151 14.37 8.63 30.64
CA ALA A 151 14.74 7.24 30.90
C ALA A 151 13.59 6.26 30.65
N GLY A 152 13.89 4.96 30.69
CA GLY A 152 12.88 3.90 30.50
C GLY A 152 11.99 3.68 31.72
N ASN A 153 10.93 2.89 31.53
CA ASN A 153 9.95 2.56 32.58
C ASN A 153 10.61 1.97 33.85
N LEU A 154 11.59 1.07 33.70
CA LEU A 154 12.28 0.43 34.82
C LEU A 154 13.05 1.44 35.70
N ALA A 155 13.60 2.50 35.12
CA ALA A 155 14.24 3.56 35.87
C ALA A 155 13.22 4.38 36.69
N ALA A 156 12.03 4.62 36.15
CA ALA A 156 10.97 5.31 36.88
C ALA A 156 10.56 4.53 38.15
N GLU A 157 10.47 3.20 38.05
CA GLU A 157 10.17 2.32 39.18
C GLU A 157 11.33 2.26 40.18
N ALA A 158 12.55 2.01 39.70
CA ALA A 158 13.75 1.85 40.53
C ALA A 158 14.04 3.09 41.38
N TYR A 159 13.79 4.29 40.84
CA TYR A 159 14.05 5.56 41.51
C TYR A 159 12.78 6.27 42.01
N ASN A 160 11.63 5.57 42.02
CA ASN A 160 10.36 6.04 42.56
C ASN A 160 9.87 7.39 41.96
N LEU A 161 10.03 7.57 40.65
CA LEU A 161 9.66 8.78 39.90
C LEU A 161 8.26 8.64 39.26
N ASN A 162 7.70 9.77 38.81
CA ASN A 162 6.48 9.80 38.02
C ASN A 162 6.79 10.01 36.53
N ILE A 163 6.04 9.34 35.66
CA ILE A 163 6.16 9.52 34.21
C ILE A 163 5.21 10.64 33.78
N ARG A 164 5.76 11.76 33.33
CA ARG A 164 4.99 12.92 32.85
C ARG A 164 4.58 12.78 31.39
N ALA A 165 5.46 12.25 30.56
CA ALA A 165 5.20 11.97 29.15
C ALA A 165 5.82 10.63 28.78
N ARG A 166 5.05 9.80 28.08
CA ARG A 166 5.46 8.48 27.60
C ARG A 166 5.88 8.52 26.15
N GLY A 167 6.81 7.64 25.76
CA GLY A 167 7.18 7.44 24.37
C GLY A 167 7.63 8.70 23.63
N ILE A 168 8.52 9.49 24.25
CA ILE A 168 8.95 10.80 23.75
C ILE A 168 10.08 10.73 22.72
N GLN A 169 10.51 9.52 22.33
CA GLN A 169 11.46 9.31 21.25
C GLN A 169 10.93 9.76 19.89
N ASP A 170 11.81 10.30 19.06
CA ASP A 170 11.53 10.80 17.72
C ASP A 170 11.20 9.65 16.74
N ASN A 171 11.70 8.43 16.99
CA ASN A 171 11.39 7.22 16.23
C ASN A 171 10.73 6.16 17.13
N GLN A 172 9.48 5.80 16.83
CA GLN A 172 8.69 4.84 17.61
C GLN A 172 9.13 3.38 17.41
N ASP A 173 9.87 3.06 16.33
CA ASP A 173 10.41 1.72 16.04
C ASP A 173 11.87 1.54 16.56
N ASN A 174 12.19 2.13 17.72
CA ASN A 174 13.52 2.04 18.33
C ASN A 174 13.67 0.73 19.14
N ARG A 175 14.61 -0.13 18.73
CA ARG A 175 14.87 -1.43 19.36
C ARG A 175 16.36 -1.63 19.59
N THR A 176 16.70 -2.26 20.71
CA THR A 176 18.08 -2.69 20.98
C THR A 176 18.11 -4.20 21.09
N ARG A 177 19.02 -4.81 20.32
CA ARG A 177 19.35 -6.23 20.40
C ARG A 177 20.46 -6.44 21.41
N PHE A 178 20.24 -7.38 22.30
CA PHE A 178 21.17 -7.85 23.31
C PHE A 178 21.57 -9.29 23.00
N VAL A 179 22.80 -9.65 23.35
CA VAL A 179 23.32 -11.01 23.23
C VAL A 179 23.62 -11.57 24.61
N VAL A 180 23.36 -12.86 24.77
CA VAL A 180 23.65 -13.64 25.98
C VAL A 180 24.99 -14.33 25.79
N LEU A 181 25.92 -14.09 26.70
CA LEU A 181 27.27 -14.62 26.70
C LEU A 181 27.42 -15.68 27.78
N GLN A 182 28.06 -16.80 27.43
CA GLN A 182 28.36 -17.90 28.36
C GLN A 182 29.67 -18.60 27.96
N GLN A 183 30.28 -19.35 28.88
CA GLN A 183 31.45 -20.19 28.58
C GLN A 183 31.09 -21.46 27.76
N ALA A 184 29.87 -21.96 27.92
CA ALA A 184 29.38 -23.11 27.16
C ALA A 184 28.79 -22.70 25.81
N ARG A 185 28.75 -23.62 24.85
CA ARG A 185 28.04 -23.44 23.58
C ARG A 185 26.56 -23.84 23.73
N ALA A 186 25.68 -23.17 23.01
CA ALA A 186 24.29 -23.60 22.92
C ALA A 186 24.18 -24.89 22.09
N ALA A 187 23.14 -25.68 22.38
CA ALA A 187 22.76 -26.82 21.56
C ALA A 187 21.82 -26.35 20.43
N PRO A 188 21.72 -27.09 19.30
CA PRO A 188 20.81 -26.74 18.22
C PRO A 188 19.36 -26.65 18.70
N SER A 189 18.65 -25.58 18.34
CA SER A 189 17.24 -25.40 18.65
C SER A 189 16.31 -25.58 17.44
N GLY A 190 16.87 -25.75 16.24
CA GLY A 190 16.14 -25.99 14.99
C GLY A 190 15.68 -24.73 14.25
N VAL A 191 15.76 -23.57 14.91
CA VAL A 191 15.62 -22.23 14.30
C VAL A 191 16.73 -21.36 14.89
N ASP A 192 17.94 -21.60 14.39
CA ASP A 192 19.16 -21.03 14.94
C ASP A 192 19.72 -19.92 14.04
N LYS A 193 20.46 -19.02 14.67
CA LYS A 193 21.31 -18.02 14.03
C LYS A 193 22.75 -18.28 14.43
N THR A 194 23.67 -18.11 13.49
CA THR A 194 25.10 -18.19 13.75
C THR A 194 25.76 -16.84 13.50
N SER A 195 26.56 -16.40 14.47
CA SER A 195 27.40 -15.20 14.39
C SER A 195 28.86 -15.60 14.22
N ILE A 196 29.53 -15.02 13.23
CA ILE A 196 30.96 -15.24 12.96
C ILE A 196 31.71 -13.91 12.80
N LEU A 197 33.00 -13.96 13.11
CA LEU A 197 33.97 -12.93 12.78
C LEU A 197 34.91 -13.48 11.71
N VAL A 198 35.05 -12.76 10.59
CA VAL A 198 35.85 -13.20 9.45
C VAL A 198 36.84 -12.13 9.03
N SER A 199 38.09 -12.50 8.81
CA SER A 199 39.09 -11.63 8.17
C SER A 199 39.40 -12.12 6.75
N THR A 200 39.59 -11.19 5.82
CA THR A 200 39.92 -11.49 4.42
C THR A 200 41.18 -10.76 3.98
N ARG A 201 41.87 -11.30 2.98
CA ARG A 201 42.97 -10.60 2.30
C ARG A 201 42.44 -9.36 1.60
N ASN A 202 43.21 -8.26 1.64
CA ASN A 202 42.85 -7.04 0.93
C ASN A 202 43.23 -7.14 -0.56
N GLU A 203 42.37 -7.79 -1.34
CA GLU A 203 42.54 -8.04 -2.78
C GLU A 203 41.23 -7.81 -3.55
N PRO A 204 41.30 -7.48 -4.86
CA PRO A 204 40.09 -7.29 -5.67
C PRO A 204 39.13 -8.49 -5.60
N GLY A 205 37.87 -8.22 -5.24
CA GLY A 205 36.83 -9.24 -5.12
C GLY A 205 36.86 -10.07 -3.83
N ALA A 206 37.65 -9.70 -2.81
CA ALA A 206 37.71 -10.44 -1.54
C ALA A 206 36.35 -10.56 -0.85
N LEU A 207 35.59 -9.46 -0.75
CA LEU A 207 34.25 -9.47 -0.15
C LEU A 207 33.24 -10.26 -1.01
N PHE A 208 33.38 -10.23 -2.34
CA PHE A 208 32.57 -11.05 -3.23
C PHE A 208 32.82 -12.54 -2.99
N ARG A 209 34.09 -12.97 -2.93
CA ARG A 209 34.46 -14.36 -2.64
C ARG A 209 34.04 -14.81 -1.24
N LEU A 210 33.99 -13.87 -0.28
CA LEU A 210 33.46 -14.13 1.06
C LEU A 210 31.95 -14.40 1.05
N LEU A 211 31.19 -13.65 0.25
CA LEU A 211 29.72 -13.73 0.20
C LEU A 211 29.20 -14.79 -0.78
N GLU A 212 29.98 -15.14 -1.80
CA GLU A 212 29.63 -16.14 -2.82
C GLU A 212 29.21 -17.51 -2.23
N PRO A 213 29.92 -18.09 -1.24
CA PRO A 213 29.51 -19.35 -0.62
C PRO A 213 28.11 -19.32 0.00
N PHE A 214 27.72 -18.20 0.61
CA PHE A 214 26.38 -18.04 1.18
C PHE A 214 25.30 -18.06 0.10
N GLN A 215 25.55 -17.36 -1.02
CA GLN A 215 24.65 -17.36 -2.17
C GLN A 215 24.56 -18.75 -2.81
N GLN A 216 25.67 -19.44 -3.01
CA GLN A 216 25.69 -20.77 -3.62
C GLN A 216 24.96 -21.81 -2.77
N LEU A 217 25.02 -21.69 -1.44
CA LEU A 217 24.36 -22.60 -0.50
C LEU A 217 22.95 -22.14 -0.09
N GLN A 218 22.49 -20.98 -0.57
CA GLN A 218 21.21 -20.34 -0.25
C GLN A 218 21.02 -20.15 1.27
N ILE A 219 22.05 -19.64 1.93
CA ILE A 219 22.05 -19.31 3.35
C ILE A 219 21.78 -17.81 3.48
N SER A 220 20.72 -17.45 4.21
CA SER A 220 20.32 -16.06 4.43
C SER A 220 21.28 -15.37 5.39
N LEU A 221 21.83 -14.21 5.00
CA LEU A 221 22.58 -13.34 5.91
C LEU A 221 21.59 -12.35 6.52
N SER A 222 21.57 -12.28 7.85
CA SER A 222 20.79 -11.28 8.57
C SER A 222 21.58 -10.00 8.86
N LYS A 223 22.92 -10.06 8.84
CA LYS A 223 23.78 -8.90 9.12
C LYS A 223 25.19 -9.04 8.56
N ILE A 224 25.78 -7.93 8.09
CA ILE A 224 27.23 -7.80 7.85
C ILE A 224 27.75 -6.42 8.25
N ASP A 225 28.72 -6.37 9.17
CA ASP A 225 29.39 -5.15 9.63
C ASP A 225 30.90 -5.26 9.46
N SER A 226 31.56 -4.19 8.98
CA SER A 226 33.03 -4.12 8.91
C SER A 226 33.65 -3.35 10.07
N ARG A 227 34.75 -3.86 10.64
CA ARG A 227 35.54 -3.19 11.68
C ARG A 227 37.03 -3.20 11.36
N PRO A 228 37.78 -2.12 11.67
CA PRO A 228 39.23 -2.14 11.59
C PRO A 228 39.82 -3.21 12.52
N SER A 229 40.78 -3.98 12.03
CA SER A 229 41.52 -4.96 12.83
C SER A 229 42.56 -4.26 13.70
N LYS A 230 42.59 -4.57 15.01
CA LYS A 230 43.63 -4.09 15.93
C LYS A 230 44.99 -4.78 15.74
N ARG A 231 45.04 -5.91 15.01
CA ARG A 231 46.25 -6.72 14.80
C ARG A 231 47.11 -6.25 13.62
N LYS A 232 46.51 -5.60 12.60
CA LYS A 232 47.22 -5.15 11.39
C LYS A 232 46.59 -3.87 10.86
N ALA A 233 47.39 -2.82 10.69
CA ALA A 233 46.92 -1.54 10.18
C ALA A 233 46.24 -1.70 8.81
N TRP A 234 45.07 -1.08 8.64
CA TRP A 234 44.25 -1.11 7.40
C TRP A 234 43.71 -2.48 7.00
N ALA A 235 43.75 -3.48 7.89
CA ALA A 235 42.99 -4.72 7.73
C ALA A 235 41.61 -4.58 8.38
N TYR A 236 40.61 -5.29 7.85
CA TYR A 236 39.24 -5.28 8.37
C TYR A 236 38.81 -6.68 8.79
N VAL A 237 37.98 -6.74 9.82
CA VAL A 237 37.23 -7.93 10.23
C VAL A 237 35.75 -7.67 9.97
N PHE A 238 35.05 -8.70 9.51
CA PHE A 238 33.63 -8.67 9.19
C PHE A 238 32.87 -9.48 10.23
N PHE A 239 31.91 -8.84 10.90
CA PHE A 239 30.92 -9.53 11.72
C PHE A 239 29.77 -9.94 10.80
N ILE A 240 29.46 -11.23 10.76
CA ILE A 240 28.42 -11.78 9.90
C ILE A 240 27.46 -12.60 10.75
N ASP A 241 26.17 -12.29 10.67
CA ASP A 241 25.10 -13.12 11.21
C ASP A 241 24.32 -13.77 10.07
N PHE A 242 24.03 -15.05 10.20
CA PHE A 242 23.29 -15.82 9.19
C PHE A 242 22.44 -16.93 9.82
N GLU A 243 21.44 -17.40 9.08
CA GLU A 243 20.52 -18.45 9.52
C GLU A 243 21.17 -19.84 9.46
N GLY A 244 20.92 -20.66 10.49
CA GLY A 244 21.41 -22.04 10.63
C GLY A 244 22.35 -22.22 11.83
N HIS A 245 22.48 -23.47 12.29
CA HIS A 245 23.38 -23.87 13.37
C HIS A 245 24.70 -24.42 12.82
N VAL A 246 25.82 -24.28 13.54
CA VAL A 246 27.13 -24.84 13.12
C VAL A 246 27.14 -26.36 12.90
N ASP A 247 26.21 -27.06 13.54
CA ASP A 247 26.05 -28.52 13.43
C ASP A 247 25.21 -28.93 12.21
N ASP A 248 24.59 -27.97 11.51
CA ASP A 248 23.83 -28.25 10.30
C ASP A 248 24.76 -28.60 9.14
N GLN A 249 24.39 -29.63 8.37
CA GLN A 249 25.20 -30.09 7.25
C GLN A 249 25.48 -28.98 6.23
N LYS A 250 24.51 -28.11 5.94
CA LYS A 250 24.68 -26.98 5.01
C LYS A 250 25.68 -25.94 5.54
N ILE A 251 25.68 -25.70 6.85
CA ILE A 251 26.58 -24.73 7.49
C ILE A 251 28.00 -25.31 7.59
N ALA A 252 28.14 -26.61 7.81
CA ALA A 252 29.44 -27.27 7.70
C ALA A 252 30.06 -27.10 6.30
N LEU A 253 29.27 -27.29 5.23
CA LEU A 253 29.70 -27.02 3.85
C LEU A 253 30.07 -25.55 3.62
N LEU A 254 29.35 -24.61 4.25
CA LEU A 254 29.66 -23.19 4.20
C LEU A 254 31.03 -22.92 4.81
N PHE A 255 31.30 -23.43 6.01
CA PHE A 255 32.60 -23.23 6.67
C PHE A 255 33.76 -23.82 5.86
N ASP A 256 33.56 -24.96 5.20
CA ASP A 256 34.60 -25.55 4.34
C ASP A 256 34.91 -24.68 3.12
N ARG A 257 33.91 -24.01 2.55
CA ARG A 257 34.13 -23.04 1.46
C ARG A 257 34.77 -21.75 1.97
N LEU A 258 34.30 -21.21 3.09
CA LEU A 258 34.83 -19.97 3.67
C LEU A 258 36.32 -20.10 4.00
N LYS A 259 36.76 -21.24 4.56
CA LYS A 259 38.19 -21.51 4.84
C LYS A 259 39.11 -21.32 3.62
N THR A 260 38.60 -21.45 2.39
CA THR A 260 39.41 -21.29 1.17
C THR A 260 39.62 -19.83 0.76
N CYS A 261 38.77 -18.91 1.23
CA CYS A 261 38.77 -17.51 0.81
C CYS A 261 38.98 -16.51 1.97
N THR A 262 39.17 -16.98 3.20
CA THR A 262 39.35 -16.16 4.41
C THR A 262 40.71 -16.41 5.07
N GLU A 263 41.26 -15.43 5.79
CA GLU A 263 42.47 -15.61 6.59
C GLU A 263 42.18 -16.24 7.96
N GLU A 264 41.13 -15.78 8.63
CA GLU A 264 40.72 -16.24 9.97
C GLU A 264 39.18 -16.24 10.03
N ILE A 265 38.60 -17.28 10.64
CA ILE A 265 37.17 -17.36 10.97
C ILE A 265 37.07 -17.72 12.44
N LYS A 266 36.39 -16.89 13.21
CA LYS A 266 36.03 -17.16 14.60
C LYS A 266 34.51 -17.27 14.70
N VAL A 267 34.02 -18.40 15.22
CA VAL A 267 32.59 -18.57 15.51
C VAL A 267 32.31 -17.92 16.86
N LEU A 268 31.47 -16.88 16.86
CA LEU A 268 31.07 -16.19 18.08
C LEU A 268 29.94 -16.94 18.79
N GLY A 269 29.11 -17.68 18.06
CA GLY A 269 28.11 -18.57 18.63
C GLY A 269 27.08 -19.01 17.58
N SER A 270 26.43 -20.15 17.85
CA SER A 270 25.21 -20.58 17.17
C SER A 270 24.15 -20.75 18.24
N TYR A 271 23.01 -20.09 18.08
CA TYR A 271 22.04 -19.94 19.16
C TYR A 271 20.63 -19.73 18.60
N PRO A 272 19.58 -19.97 19.42
CA PRO A 272 18.20 -19.78 18.98
C PRO A 272 18.00 -18.35 18.47
N ALA A 273 17.46 -18.22 17.26
CA ALA A 273 17.06 -16.91 16.75
C ALA A 273 15.91 -16.35 17.58
N PHE A 274 15.86 -15.02 17.73
CA PHE A 274 14.74 -14.33 18.37
C PHE A 274 13.47 -14.57 17.55
N ASN A 275 12.60 -15.46 18.02
CA ASN A 275 11.24 -15.59 17.52
C ASN A 275 10.40 -14.43 18.10
N GLN A 276 9.70 -13.68 17.25
CA GLN A 276 8.67 -12.69 17.67
C GLN A 276 7.46 -13.33 18.39
N ALA A 277 7.56 -14.58 18.83
CA ALA A 277 6.48 -15.39 19.37
C ALA A 277 6.93 -16.17 20.61
N THR A 278 7.08 -15.50 21.76
CA THR A 278 6.75 -16.11 23.06
C THR A 278 6.30 -15.05 24.09
N PRO A 279 5.28 -15.35 24.91
CA PRO A 279 4.64 -14.41 25.83
C PRO A 279 5.22 -14.46 27.25
N ASP A 280 5.34 -13.30 27.89
CA ASP A 280 5.65 -13.18 29.32
C ASP A 280 4.55 -13.81 30.18
N SER A 281 4.98 -14.65 31.12
CA SER A 281 4.13 -15.31 32.11
C SER A 281 3.95 -14.46 33.36
N THR A 282 2.68 -14.36 33.79
CA THR A 282 2.17 -14.01 35.14
C THR A 282 2.18 -12.53 35.56
N ASN A 283 1.12 -11.77 35.24
CA ASN A 283 0.00 -11.54 36.15
C ASN A 283 -1.06 -10.59 35.55
N ASN A 284 -2.23 -11.18 35.27
CA ASN A 284 -3.58 -10.61 35.34
C ASN A 284 -3.73 -9.08 35.32
N LEU A 285 -4.17 -8.56 34.17
CA LEU A 285 -5.29 -7.63 34.00
C LEU A 285 -5.72 -7.66 32.52
N SER A 286 -6.87 -8.28 32.28
CA SER A 286 -7.83 -8.08 31.17
C SER A 286 -7.36 -7.39 29.87
N GLY A 287 -7.41 -8.15 28.76
CA GLY A 287 -7.75 -7.63 27.43
C GLY A 287 -6.59 -7.45 26.44
N ALA A 288 -6.23 -8.51 25.72
CA ALA A 288 -5.50 -8.43 24.45
C ALA A 288 -5.94 -9.61 23.54
N PRO A 289 -5.99 -9.39 22.21
CA PRO A 289 -6.84 -10.13 21.29
C PRO A 289 -6.35 -11.56 21.03
N ALA A 290 -7.31 -12.44 20.76
CA ALA A 290 -7.07 -13.85 20.50
C ALA A 290 -6.11 -14.06 19.33
N ARG A 291 -5.20 -15.03 19.47
CA ARG A 291 -4.48 -15.63 18.34
C ARG A 291 -5.50 -16.12 17.32
N ILE A 292 -5.38 -15.67 16.07
CA ILE A 292 -6.12 -16.22 14.93
C ILE A 292 -6.02 -17.74 14.98
N SER A 293 -7.16 -18.36 15.26
CA SER A 293 -7.36 -19.79 15.16
C SER A 293 -7.04 -20.20 13.72
N GLN A 294 -6.08 -21.11 13.52
CA GLN A 294 -5.88 -21.79 12.23
C GLN A 294 -7.01 -22.77 11.88
N ASN A 295 -8.10 -22.78 12.65
CA ASN A 295 -9.31 -23.54 12.37
C ASN A 295 -10.51 -22.60 12.30
N GLY A 296 -10.50 -21.67 11.33
CA GLY A 296 -11.72 -21.08 10.81
C GLY A 296 -12.44 -22.08 9.88
N PRO A 297 -13.74 -21.91 9.60
CA PRO A 297 -14.44 -22.75 8.62
C PRO A 297 -13.68 -22.72 7.28
N GLU A 298 -13.41 -23.88 6.68
CA GLU A 298 -12.67 -23.97 5.43
C GLU A 298 -13.36 -23.17 4.31
N GLU A 299 -12.59 -22.34 3.61
CA GLU A 299 -13.10 -21.54 2.50
C GLU A 299 -13.66 -22.44 1.38
N PRO A 300 -14.92 -22.28 0.94
CA PRO A 300 -15.57 -23.15 -0.05
C PRO A 300 -14.80 -23.28 -1.39
N GLN A 301 -14.16 -22.20 -1.84
CA GLN A 301 -13.41 -22.19 -3.09
C GLN A 301 -11.99 -22.77 -2.93
N LEU A 302 -11.38 -22.67 -1.75
CA LEU A 302 -10.13 -23.35 -1.46
C LEU A 302 -10.36 -24.86 -1.32
N ALA A 303 -11.52 -25.26 -0.78
CA ALA A 303 -12.00 -26.64 -0.80
C ALA A 303 -12.22 -27.14 -2.24
N LEU A 304 -12.76 -26.30 -3.14
CA LEU A 304 -12.88 -26.62 -4.56
C LEU A 304 -11.51 -26.93 -5.17
N LEU A 305 -10.53 -26.03 -5.05
CA LEU A 305 -9.18 -26.25 -5.59
C LEU A 305 -8.52 -27.52 -5.01
N LYS A 306 -8.67 -27.79 -3.72
CA LYS A 306 -8.15 -29.00 -3.06
C LYS A 306 -8.75 -30.30 -3.63
N SER A 307 -9.97 -30.24 -4.14
CA SER A 307 -10.71 -31.39 -4.68
C SER A 307 -10.53 -31.62 -6.18
N GLN A 308 -9.84 -30.71 -6.87
CA GLN A 308 -9.65 -30.75 -8.32
C GLN A 308 -8.42 -31.57 -8.72
N THR A 309 -8.45 -32.07 -9.96
CA THR A 309 -7.24 -32.54 -10.66
C THR A 309 -6.64 -31.40 -11.48
N VAL A 310 -5.37 -31.07 -11.24
CA VAL A 310 -4.64 -30.03 -11.97
C VAL A 310 -3.64 -30.67 -12.95
N ALA A 311 -3.71 -30.28 -14.23
CA ALA A 311 -2.72 -30.68 -15.23
C ALA A 311 -1.76 -29.54 -15.57
N VAL A 312 -0.46 -29.82 -15.59
CA VAL A 312 0.59 -28.90 -16.05
C VAL A 312 1.19 -29.43 -17.34
N ILE A 313 1.04 -28.69 -18.44
CA ILE A 313 1.61 -29.02 -19.74
C ILE A 313 2.87 -28.18 -19.96
N GLY A 314 4.02 -28.84 -19.97
CA GLY A 314 5.34 -28.21 -19.91
C GLY A 314 5.72 -27.97 -18.45
N LEU A 315 6.54 -28.84 -17.88
CA LEU A 315 7.12 -28.61 -16.56
C LEU A 315 8.08 -27.43 -16.66
N GLY A 316 9.20 -27.54 -17.39
CA GLY A 316 10.18 -26.46 -17.45
C GLY A 316 10.49 -25.83 -16.08
N MET A 317 10.92 -24.57 -16.04
CA MET A 317 11.11 -23.86 -14.77
C MET A 317 9.77 -23.40 -14.17
N ILE A 318 8.90 -22.81 -14.99
CA ILE A 318 7.64 -22.18 -14.52
C ILE A 318 6.60 -23.24 -14.15
N GLY A 319 6.24 -24.15 -15.06
CA GLY A 319 5.26 -25.20 -14.80
C GLY A 319 5.68 -26.14 -13.65
N GLY A 320 6.97 -26.48 -13.55
CA GLY A 320 7.53 -27.25 -12.46
C GLY A 320 7.40 -26.53 -11.12
N SER A 321 7.59 -25.21 -11.11
CA SER A 321 7.42 -24.39 -9.90
C SER A 321 5.96 -24.30 -9.48
N ILE A 322 5.03 -24.25 -10.44
CA ILE A 322 3.58 -24.32 -10.18
C ILE A 322 3.24 -25.66 -9.54
N ALA A 323 3.65 -26.78 -10.15
CA ALA A 323 3.41 -28.12 -9.61
C ALA A 323 3.99 -28.31 -8.20
N LEU A 324 5.24 -27.88 -7.98
CA LEU A 324 5.90 -27.94 -6.67
C LEU A 324 5.22 -27.06 -5.61
N GLY A 325 4.83 -25.83 -5.99
CA GLY A 325 4.14 -24.91 -5.10
C GLY A 325 2.76 -25.42 -4.69
N LEU A 326 1.98 -25.92 -5.66
CA LEU A 326 0.68 -26.53 -5.40
C LEU A 326 0.81 -27.78 -4.52
N ARG A 327 1.76 -28.69 -4.79
CA ARG A 327 2.02 -29.86 -3.93
C ARG A 327 2.39 -29.47 -2.51
N ARG A 328 3.23 -28.44 -2.33
CA ARG A 328 3.63 -27.94 -1.01
C ARG A 328 2.45 -27.37 -0.24
N LYS A 329 1.55 -26.66 -0.92
CA LYS A 329 0.38 -26.03 -0.29
C LYS A 329 -0.75 -27.02 -0.04
N PHE A 330 -0.94 -27.97 -0.94
CA PHE A 330 -1.99 -28.98 -0.94
C PHE A 330 -1.38 -30.37 -1.17
N PRO A 331 -0.90 -31.05 -0.12
CA PRO A 331 -0.22 -32.35 -0.25
C PRO A 331 -1.06 -33.44 -0.91
N GLU A 332 -2.39 -33.38 -0.76
CA GLU A 332 -3.36 -34.34 -1.29
C GLU A 332 -3.84 -34.03 -2.71
N LEU A 333 -3.41 -32.91 -3.31
CA LEU A 333 -3.88 -32.49 -4.62
C LEU A 333 -3.43 -33.47 -5.71
N ASP A 334 -4.34 -33.81 -6.63
CA ASP A 334 -4.03 -34.62 -7.79
C ASP A 334 -3.38 -33.74 -8.87
N ILE A 335 -2.09 -33.97 -9.14
CA ILE A 335 -1.29 -33.15 -10.07
C ILE A 335 -0.74 -34.04 -11.17
N LEU A 336 -1.27 -33.84 -12.37
CA LEU A 336 -0.85 -34.51 -13.60
C LEU A 336 0.09 -33.62 -14.40
N ALA A 337 0.99 -34.21 -15.19
CA ALA A 337 1.80 -33.43 -16.13
C ALA A 337 2.06 -34.14 -17.46
N ALA A 338 2.22 -33.34 -18.51
CA ALA A 338 2.74 -33.76 -19.80
C ALA A 338 3.92 -32.87 -20.17
N ASP A 339 5.03 -33.46 -20.61
CA ASP A 339 6.24 -32.74 -21.02
C ASP A 339 7.00 -33.58 -22.06
N PRO A 340 7.51 -32.96 -23.15
CA PRO A 340 8.36 -33.67 -24.12
C PRO A 340 9.64 -34.25 -23.48
N ASP A 341 10.17 -33.64 -22.43
CA ASP A 341 11.30 -34.15 -21.65
C ASP A 341 10.86 -35.24 -20.66
N LYS A 342 11.04 -36.49 -21.09
CA LYS A 342 10.78 -37.68 -20.27
C LYS A 342 11.63 -37.73 -18.99
N HIS A 343 12.81 -37.10 -18.97
CA HIS A 343 13.65 -37.05 -17.76
C HIS A 343 13.03 -36.12 -16.71
N ALA A 344 12.48 -34.97 -17.13
CA ALA A 344 11.76 -34.06 -16.24
C ALA A 344 10.55 -34.76 -15.58
N LEU A 345 9.71 -35.45 -16.37
CA LEU A 345 8.55 -36.20 -15.84
C LEU A 345 8.96 -37.28 -14.84
N LYS A 346 9.98 -38.07 -15.17
CA LYS A 346 10.48 -39.13 -14.28
C LYS A 346 11.00 -38.55 -12.97
N ARG A 347 11.72 -37.43 -13.03
CA ARG A 347 12.25 -36.76 -11.85
C ARG A 347 11.13 -36.20 -10.96
N ALA A 348 10.19 -35.47 -11.55
CA ALA A 348 9.06 -34.89 -10.82
C ALA A 348 8.20 -35.95 -10.12
N ARG A 349 8.00 -37.12 -10.75
CA ARG A 349 7.37 -38.29 -10.10
C ARG A 349 8.18 -38.86 -8.95
N ASN A 350 9.49 -39.04 -9.14
CA ASN A 350 10.37 -39.59 -8.09
C ASN A 350 10.45 -38.67 -6.86
N GLU A 351 10.33 -37.36 -7.07
CA GLU A 351 10.29 -36.35 -6.00
C GLU A 351 8.91 -36.23 -5.34
N GLY A 352 7.90 -37.00 -5.78
CA GLY A 352 6.53 -36.95 -5.26
C GLY A 352 5.76 -35.68 -5.63
N THR A 353 6.22 -34.94 -6.63
CA THR A 353 5.57 -33.70 -7.08
C THR A 353 4.26 -34.01 -7.81
N LEU A 354 4.29 -35.04 -8.67
CA LEU A 354 3.19 -35.45 -9.52
C LEU A 354 2.52 -36.73 -9.00
N THR A 355 1.19 -36.79 -9.06
CA THR A 355 0.44 -38.04 -8.90
C THR A 355 0.46 -38.87 -10.18
N GLY A 356 0.48 -38.22 -11.34
CA GLY A 356 0.42 -38.86 -12.64
C GLY A 356 1.12 -38.06 -13.74
N ALA A 357 1.33 -38.71 -14.88
CA ALA A 357 1.94 -38.11 -16.06
C ALA A 357 1.63 -38.99 -17.28
N GLY A 358 1.42 -38.37 -18.43
CA GLY A 358 0.98 -39.07 -19.64
C GLY A 358 1.14 -38.23 -20.89
N SER A 359 0.42 -38.62 -21.94
CA SER A 359 0.23 -37.76 -23.11
C SER A 359 -0.59 -36.51 -22.75
N ALA A 360 -0.50 -35.46 -23.57
CA ALA A 360 -1.24 -34.22 -23.35
C ALA A 360 -2.76 -34.49 -23.34
N GLU A 361 -3.24 -35.34 -24.24
CA GLU A 361 -4.65 -35.72 -24.37
C GLU A 361 -5.18 -36.43 -23.12
N GLU A 362 -4.40 -37.37 -22.56
CA GLU A 362 -4.77 -38.10 -21.35
C GLU A 362 -4.86 -37.19 -20.12
N VAL A 363 -3.87 -36.30 -19.93
CA VAL A 363 -3.86 -35.42 -18.75
C VAL A 363 -4.92 -34.31 -18.86
N ILE A 364 -5.17 -33.78 -20.06
CA ILE A 364 -6.23 -32.79 -20.31
C ILE A 364 -7.61 -33.40 -20.03
N ALA A 365 -7.86 -34.64 -20.46
CA ALA A 365 -9.16 -35.30 -20.24
C ALA A 365 -9.46 -35.60 -18.77
N ALA A 366 -8.41 -35.76 -17.95
CA ALA A 366 -8.53 -36.07 -16.53
C ALA A 366 -8.62 -34.82 -15.63
N ALA A 367 -8.15 -33.66 -16.10
CA ALA A 367 -8.03 -32.46 -15.29
C ALA A 367 -9.27 -31.56 -15.28
N ASP A 368 -9.47 -30.88 -14.15
CA ASP A 368 -10.45 -29.81 -13.98
C ASP A 368 -9.81 -28.43 -14.22
N LEU A 369 -8.49 -28.33 -14.03
CA LEU A 369 -7.71 -27.12 -14.29
C LEU A 369 -6.46 -27.48 -15.11
N VAL A 370 -6.24 -26.83 -16.26
CA VAL A 370 -5.06 -27.05 -17.10
C VAL A 370 -4.22 -25.78 -17.24
N VAL A 371 -2.92 -25.92 -16.99
CA VAL A 371 -1.92 -24.86 -17.13
C VAL A 371 -1.00 -25.16 -18.32
N LEU A 372 -0.98 -24.28 -19.32
CA LEU A 372 -0.08 -24.34 -20.46
C LEU A 372 1.20 -23.54 -20.17
N ALA A 373 2.29 -24.25 -19.85
CA ALA A 373 3.59 -23.70 -19.50
C ALA A 373 4.64 -23.98 -20.58
N MET A 374 4.39 -23.40 -21.75
CA MET A 374 5.19 -23.53 -22.97
C MET A 374 5.34 -22.18 -23.68
N PRO A 375 6.26 -22.06 -24.66
CA PRO A 375 6.44 -20.83 -25.42
C PRO A 375 5.14 -20.37 -26.11
N PRO A 376 4.91 -19.05 -26.27
CA PRO A 376 3.66 -18.50 -26.81
C PRO A 376 3.25 -19.08 -28.18
N LEU A 377 4.22 -19.33 -29.07
CA LEU A 377 3.95 -19.88 -30.40
C LEU A 377 3.52 -21.36 -30.40
N ALA A 378 3.75 -22.09 -29.30
CA ALA A 378 3.33 -23.49 -29.17
C ALA A 378 1.89 -23.62 -28.63
N ILE A 379 1.39 -22.60 -27.93
CA ILE A 379 0.06 -22.61 -27.29
C ILE A 379 -1.08 -22.88 -28.28
N PRO A 380 -1.13 -22.28 -29.49
CA PRO A 380 -2.24 -22.49 -30.44
C PRO A 380 -2.54 -23.95 -30.76
N GLU A 381 -1.52 -24.80 -30.90
CA GLU A 381 -1.70 -26.23 -31.18
C GLU A 381 -2.43 -26.96 -30.04
N TYR A 382 -2.23 -26.51 -28.80
CA TYR A 382 -2.85 -27.11 -27.61
C TYR A 382 -4.28 -26.61 -27.40
N LEU A 383 -4.69 -25.45 -27.93
CA LEU A 383 -6.08 -24.98 -27.85
C LEU A 383 -7.06 -25.98 -28.49
N THR A 384 -6.67 -26.59 -29.62
CA THR A 384 -7.46 -27.64 -30.27
C THR A 384 -7.56 -28.90 -29.41
N LEU A 385 -6.50 -29.25 -28.68
CA LEU A 385 -6.51 -30.38 -27.74
C LEU A 385 -7.42 -30.09 -26.54
N LEU A 386 -7.39 -28.87 -26.00
CA LEU A 386 -8.28 -28.45 -24.92
C LEU A 386 -9.75 -28.53 -25.35
N GLN A 387 -10.10 -28.06 -26.55
CA GLN A 387 -11.47 -28.16 -27.06
C GLN A 387 -11.94 -29.61 -27.20
N LYS A 388 -11.09 -30.48 -27.73
CA LYS A 388 -11.46 -31.85 -28.08
C LYS A 388 -11.49 -32.79 -26.86
N HIS A 389 -10.60 -32.59 -25.90
CA HIS A 389 -10.37 -33.52 -24.80
C HIS A 389 -10.68 -32.95 -23.43
N GLY A 390 -10.72 -31.63 -23.26
CA GLY A 390 -10.97 -30.99 -21.97
C GLY A 390 -12.39 -31.25 -21.46
N LYS A 391 -12.55 -31.32 -20.14
CA LYS A 391 -13.89 -31.50 -19.54
C LYS A 391 -14.81 -30.30 -19.85
N PRO A 392 -16.13 -30.50 -19.93
CA PRO A 392 -17.09 -29.42 -20.19
C PRO A 392 -17.07 -28.27 -19.18
N ASP A 393 -16.59 -28.51 -17.95
CA ASP A 393 -16.50 -27.51 -16.88
C ASP A 393 -15.05 -27.18 -16.48
N ALA A 394 -14.05 -27.73 -17.18
CA ALA A 394 -12.64 -27.44 -16.88
C ALA A 394 -12.28 -25.98 -17.18
N VAL A 395 -11.37 -25.41 -16.39
CA VAL A 395 -10.79 -24.07 -16.58
C VAL A 395 -9.37 -24.19 -17.11
N PHE A 396 -8.99 -23.25 -17.98
CA PHE A 396 -7.71 -23.29 -18.68
C PHE A 396 -6.95 -21.99 -18.49
N THR A 397 -5.63 -22.06 -18.42
CA THR A 397 -4.75 -20.89 -18.35
C THR A 397 -3.42 -21.17 -19.03
N ASP A 398 -2.73 -20.12 -19.43
CA ASP A 398 -1.34 -20.17 -19.87
C ASP A 398 -0.45 -19.34 -18.95
N VAL A 399 0.87 -19.47 -19.15
CA VAL A 399 1.90 -18.64 -18.49
C VAL A 399 2.79 -17.91 -19.49
N GLY A 400 2.37 -17.82 -20.76
CA GLY A 400 3.13 -17.21 -21.83
C GLY A 400 3.27 -15.69 -21.67
N SER A 401 4.36 -15.15 -22.20
CA SER A 401 4.69 -13.72 -22.09
C SER A 401 4.03 -12.82 -23.14
N VAL A 402 3.20 -13.39 -24.02
CA VAL A 402 2.48 -12.67 -25.09
C VAL A 402 1.04 -13.19 -25.14
N LYS A 403 0.05 -12.28 -25.21
CA LYS A 403 -1.37 -12.62 -25.05
C LYS A 403 -2.19 -12.47 -26.31
N SER A 404 -1.96 -11.42 -27.09
CA SER A 404 -2.66 -11.16 -28.34
C SER A 404 -2.58 -12.33 -29.32
N HIS A 405 -1.39 -12.93 -29.48
CA HIS A 405 -1.19 -14.09 -30.35
C HIS A 405 -2.02 -15.33 -29.92
N VAL A 406 -2.08 -15.59 -28.61
CA VAL A 406 -2.87 -16.70 -28.05
C VAL A 406 -4.35 -16.44 -28.26
N LEU A 407 -4.82 -15.23 -27.99
CA LEU A 407 -6.23 -14.86 -28.13
C LEU A 407 -6.70 -14.82 -29.59
N ALA A 408 -5.84 -14.40 -30.52
CA ALA A 408 -6.15 -14.46 -31.95
C ALA A 408 -6.42 -15.91 -32.40
N SER A 409 -5.66 -16.88 -31.89
CA SER A 409 -5.89 -18.30 -32.17
C SER A 409 -7.12 -18.86 -31.44
N LEU A 410 -7.40 -18.36 -30.23
CA LEU A 410 -8.57 -18.74 -29.45
C LEU A 410 -9.90 -18.29 -30.10
N ALA A 411 -9.88 -17.22 -30.90
CA ALA A 411 -11.05 -16.71 -31.60
C ALA A 411 -11.65 -17.72 -32.62
N ASP A 412 -10.84 -18.65 -33.13
CA ASP A 412 -11.28 -19.72 -34.05
C ASP A 412 -11.93 -20.92 -33.34
N HIS A 413 -12.03 -20.88 -32.01
CA HIS A 413 -12.51 -21.98 -31.17
C HIS A 413 -13.91 -21.71 -30.59
N GLU A 414 -14.54 -22.73 -30.01
CA GLU A 414 -15.90 -22.61 -29.44
C GLU A 414 -15.96 -21.58 -28.31
N ALA A 415 -17.05 -20.79 -28.28
CA ALA A 415 -17.28 -19.78 -27.24
C ALA A 415 -17.21 -20.34 -25.81
N SER A 416 -17.55 -21.62 -25.62
CA SER A 416 -17.47 -22.31 -24.33
C SER A 416 -16.02 -22.48 -23.84
N LEU A 417 -15.07 -22.74 -24.75
CA LEU A 417 -13.64 -22.81 -24.44
C LEU A 417 -13.09 -21.41 -24.20
N THR A 418 -13.41 -20.48 -25.09
CA THR A 418 -12.98 -19.07 -25.02
C THR A 418 -13.39 -18.43 -23.69
N ALA A 419 -14.60 -18.71 -23.20
CA ALA A 419 -15.08 -18.19 -21.92
C ALA A 419 -14.37 -18.77 -20.67
N ARG A 420 -13.68 -19.90 -20.81
CA ARG A 420 -12.99 -20.64 -19.72
C ARG A 420 -11.47 -20.61 -19.81
N PHE A 421 -10.90 -20.04 -20.87
CA PHE A 421 -9.47 -19.85 -21.02
C PHE A 421 -9.07 -18.46 -20.51
N VAL A 422 -8.45 -18.40 -19.33
CA VAL A 422 -8.03 -17.15 -18.69
C VAL A 422 -6.50 -17.05 -18.77
N PRO A 423 -5.95 -16.21 -19.64
CA PRO A 423 -4.51 -16.13 -19.80
C PRO A 423 -3.82 -15.47 -18.59
N GLY A 424 -2.60 -15.89 -18.26
CA GLY A 424 -1.82 -15.36 -17.14
C GLY A 424 -0.33 -15.25 -17.44
N HIS A 425 0.39 -14.32 -16.81
CA HIS A 425 1.82 -14.13 -17.02
C HIS A 425 2.53 -13.91 -15.67
N PRO A 426 3.25 -14.92 -15.15
CA PRO A 426 4.04 -14.77 -13.94
C PRO A 426 5.34 -13.98 -14.22
N ILE A 427 5.54 -12.88 -13.50
CA ILE A 427 6.76 -12.06 -13.57
C ILE A 427 7.84 -12.67 -12.64
N ALA A 428 8.26 -13.88 -12.98
CA ALA A 428 9.17 -14.70 -12.18
C ALA A 428 10.20 -15.47 -13.03
N GLY A 429 10.58 -14.91 -14.19
CA GLY A 429 11.58 -15.48 -15.10
C GLY A 429 13.02 -15.43 -14.53
N SER A 430 13.86 -16.36 -14.98
CA SER A 430 15.31 -16.37 -14.76
C SER A 430 16.03 -16.78 -16.04
N GLU A 431 17.33 -16.53 -16.13
CA GLU A 431 18.19 -17.00 -17.23
C GLU A 431 18.34 -18.53 -17.25
N LYS A 432 17.91 -19.23 -16.20
CA LYS A 432 17.99 -20.69 -16.06
C LYS A 432 16.73 -21.37 -16.58
N SER A 433 16.88 -22.56 -17.16
CA SER A 433 15.81 -23.31 -17.80
C SER A 433 15.64 -24.73 -17.22
N GLY A 434 14.55 -25.39 -17.59
CA GLY A 434 14.24 -26.78 -17.23
C GLY A 434 13.69 -26.99 -15.81
N TYR A 435 13.14 -28.18 -15.58
CA TYR A 435 12.53 -28.59 -14.30
C TYR A 435 13.49 -28.55 -13.12
N VAL A 436 14.79 -28.75 -13.36
CA VAL A 436 15.83 -28.67 -12.30
C VAL A 436 15.92 -27.27 -11.67
N SER A 437 15.51 -26.25 -12.42
CA SER A 437 15.52 -24.86 -11.95
C SER A 437 14.21 -24.46 -11.24
N ALA A 438 13.23 -25.37 -11.18
CA ALA A 438 11.94 -25.12 -10.54
C ALA A 438 12.07 -24.96 -9.02
N LYS A 439 11.24 -24.09 -8.43
CA LYS A 439 11.22 -23.81 -6.99
C LYS A 439 9.78 -23.73 -6.48
N SER A 440 9.49 -24.39 -5.37
CA SER A 440 8.14 -24.40 -4.76
C SER A 440 7.66 -23.02 -4.29
N GLY A 441 8.58 -22.11 -3.95
CA GLY A 441 8.28 -20.75 -3.53
C GLY A 441 8.56 -19.69 -4.59
N LEU A 442 8.67 -20.07 -5.88
CA LEU A 442 9.08 -19.14 -6.95
C LEU A 442 8.19 -17.89 -7.03
N PHE A 443 6.89 -18.05 -6.77
CA PHE A 443 5.89 -17.00 -6.95
C PHE A 443 5.55 -16.24 -5.65
N GLU A 444 6.10 -16.62 -4.50
CA GLU A 444 5.83 -15.95 -3.22
C GLU A 444 6.27 -14.47 -3.30
N GLY A 445 5.32 -13.55 -3.12
CA GLY A 445 5.54 -12.10 -3.23
C GLY A 445 5.90 -11.61 -4.65
N ARG A 446 5.78 -12.46 -5.68
CA ARG A 446 5.99 -12.08 -7.08
C ARG A 446 4.67 -11.71 -7.73
N ARG A 447 4.74 -10.79 -8.69
CA ARG A 447 3.56 -10.37 -9.46
C ARG A 447 3.21 -11.38 -10.54
N VAL A 448 1.93 -11.63 -10.70
CA VAL A 448 1.34 -12.36 -11.82
C VAL A 448 0.29 -11.47 -12.45
N ILE A 449 0.36 -11.29 -13.76
CA ILE A 449 -0.63 -10.50 -14.51
C ILE A 449 -1.63 -11.48 -15.12
N LEU A 450 -2.87 -11.45 -14.66
CA LEU A 450 -3.99 -12.07 -15.35
C LEU A 450 -4.49 -11.13 -16.45
N THR A 451 -4.72 -11.70 -17.63
CA THR A 451 -5.19 -10.94 -18.79
C THR A 451 -6.53 -11.46 -19.28
N PRO A 452 -7.58 -11.36 -18.44
CA PRO A 452 -8.89 -11.83 -18.86
C PRO A 452 -9.45 -10.93 -19.97
N HIS A 453 -10.19 -11.54 -20.89
CA HIS A 453 -10.83 -10.86 -22.02
C HIS A 453 -12.36 -10.85 -21.90
N ALA A 454 -13.02 -10.14 -22.82
CA ALA A 454 -14.43 -9.78 -22.72
C ALA A 454 -15.41 -10.96 -22.59
N ASP A 455 -15.03 -12.15 -23.08
CA ASP A 455 -15.86 -13.35 -23.07
C ASP A 455 -15.60 -14.24 -21.85
N ASN A 456 -14.57 -13.95 -21.03
CA ASN A 456 -14.27 -14.77 -19.87
C ASN A 456 -15.39 -14.71 -18.83
N THR A 457 -15.74 -15.88 -18.30
CA THR A 457 -16.63 -15.96 -17.15
C THR A 457 -15.91 -15.50 -15.88
N ALA A 458 -16.62 -14.81 -15.00
CA ALA A 458 -16.06 -14.36 -13.72
C ALA A 458 -15.63 -15.54 -12.83
N SER A 459 -16.29 -16.70 -12.92
CA SER A 459 -15.91 -17.92 -12.21
C SER A 459 -14.55 -18.46 -12.66
N ALA A 460 -14.31 -18.54 -13.97
CA ALA A 460 -13.01 -19.00 -14.47
C ALA A 460 -11.87 -18.05 -14.04
N VAL A 461 -12.12 -16.74 -14.08
CA VAL A 461 -11.13 -15.74 -13.63
C VAL A 461 -10.86 -15.85 -12.14
N ALA A 462 -11.90 -16.05 -11.32
CA ALA A 462 -11.76 -16.24 -9.88
C ALA A 462 -10.96 -17.52 -9.54
N GLU A 463 -11.16 -18.60 -10.29
CA GLU A 463 -10.45 -19.87 -10.11
C GLU A 463 -8.95 -19.74 -10.41
N ILE A 464 -8.59 -19.12 -11.54
CA ILE A 464 -7.18 -18.85 -11.88
C ILE A 464 -6.55 -17.88 -10.88
N HIS A 465 -7.28 -16.84 -10.47
CA HIS A 465 -6.83 -15.93 -9.41
C HIS A 465 -6.51 -16.69 -8.13
N LEU A 466 -7.40 -17.60 -7.71
CA LEU A 466 -7.22 -18.40 -6.49
C LEU A 466 -5.98 -19.29 -6.57
N MET A 467 -5.73 -19.94 -7.72
CA MET A 467 -4.52 -20.74 -7.93
C MET A 467 -3.26 -19.90 -7.69
N TRP A 468 -3.16 -18.72 -8.30
CA TRP A 468 -2.00 -17.85 -8.12
C TRP A 468 -1.86 -17.30 -6.71
N ARG A 469 -2.97 -16.93 -6.06
CA ARG A 469 -2.98 -16.49 -4.66
C ARG A 469 -2.52 -17.62 -3.73
N ALA A 470 -2.93 -18.87 -3.99
CA ALA A 470 -2.51 -20.04 -3.21
C ALA A 470 -1.00 -20.31 -3.34
N LEU A 471 -0.40 -19.97 -4.48
CA LEU A 471 1.05 -19.98 -4.73
C LEU A 471 1.80 -18.79 -4.09
N GLY A 472 1.10 -17.91 -3.37
CA GLY A 472 1.69 -16.75 -2.70
C GLY A 472 1.94 -15.55 -3.61
N ALA A 473 1.40 -15.57 -4.83
CA ALA A 473 1.62 -14.49 -5.80
C ALA A 473 0.75 -13.25 -5.50
N GLU A 474 1.21 -12.10 -5.98
CA GLU A 474 0.42 -10.88 -6.09
C GLU A 474 -0.25 -10.83 -7.45
N VAL A 475 -1.57 -10.99 -7.49
CA VAL A 475 -2.32 -11.08 -8.75
C VAL A 475 -2.79 -9.69 -9.18
N LEU A 476 -2.43 -9.30 -10.40
CA LEU A 476 -2.84 -8.06 -11.05
C LEU A 476 -3.71 -8.38 -12.28
N GLY A 477 -4.63 -7.49 -12.63
CA GLY A 477 -5.44 -7.60 -13.85
C GLY A 477 -5.01 -6.57 -14.90
N MET A 478 -4.84 -6.99 -16.15
CA MET A 478 -4.50 -6.11 -17.28
C MET A 478 -5.21 -6.56 -18.57
N GLY A 479 -5.56 -5.63 -19.46
CA GLY A 479 -6.07 -6.01 -20.78
C GLY A 479 -4.99 -6.73 -21.62
N PRO A 480 -5.33 -7.69 -22.49
CA PRO A 480 -4.34 -8.44 -23.29
C PRO A 480 -3.48 -7.56 -24.20
N GLU A 481 -4.07 -6.59 -24.91
CA GLU A 481 -3.34 -5.66 -25.78
C GLU A 481 -2.40 -4.77 -24.96
N ARG A 482 -2.93 -4.19 -23.87
CA ARG A 482 -2.16 -3.36 -22.95
C ARG A 482 -0.98 -4.11 -22.32
N HIS A 483 -1.18 -5.38 -21.98
CA HIS A 483 -0.12 -6.25 -21.52
C HIS A 483 0.99 -6.35 -22.55
N ASP A 484 0.67 -6.67 -23.79
CA ASP A 484 1.67 -6.85 -24.84
C ASP A 484 2.42 -5.55 -25.16
N GLU A 485 1.76 -4.39 -25.11
CA GLU A 485 2.40 -3.06 -25.20
C GLU A 485 3.40 -2.80 -24.05
N VAL A 486 2.95 -3.02 -22.80
CA VAL A 486 3.79 -2.78 -21.61
C VAL A 486 4.99 -3.70 -21.61
N LEU A 487 4.80 -4.98 -21.95
CA LEU A 487 5.89 -5.96 -21.99
C LEU A 487 6.82 -5.73 -23.20
N ALA A 488 6.31 -5.23 -24.32
CA ALA A 488 7.14 -4.78 -25.43
C ALA A 488 8.14 -3.70 -24.97
N ALA A 489 7.68 -2.69 -24.23
CA ALA A 489 8.52 -1.61 -23.74
C ALA A 489 9.45 -2.01 -22.59
N THR A 490 8.95 -2.78 -21.62
CA THR A 490 9.66 -3.06 -20.36
C THR A 490 10.50 -4.34 -20.38
N SER A 491 10.25 -5.25 -21.32
CA SER A 491 10.90 -6.56 -21.38
C SER A 491 11.49 -6.85 -22.77
N HIS A 492 10.70 -6.77 -23.84
CA HIS A 492 11.15 -7.21 -25.18
C HIS A 492 12.19 -6.26 -25.80
N LEU A 493 11.90 -4.95 -25.79
CA LEU A 493 12.81 -3.94 -26.33
C LEU A 493 14.20 -3.98 -25.65
N PRO A 494 14.33 -4.03 -24.31
CA PRO A 494 15.61 -4.21 -23.65
C PRO A 494 16.40 -5.44 -24.16
N HIS A 495 15.74 -6.58 -24.36
CA HIS A 495 16.41 -7.78 -24.87
C HIS A 495 16.86 -7.59 -26.32
N LEU A 496 16.02 -7.04 -27.19
CA LEU A 496 16.39 -6.73 -28.57
C LEU A 496 17.59 -5.78 -28.64
N LEU A 497 17.61 -4.74 -27.81
CA LEU A 497 18.72 -3.80 -27.75
C LEU A 497 20.01 -4.49 -27.24
N ALA A 498 19.91 -5.33 -26.22
CA ALA A 498 21.05 -6.09 -25.72
C ALA A 498 21.61 -7.08 -26.76
N TYR A 499 20.77 -7.79 -27.52
CA TYR A 499 21.23 -8.62 -28.62
C TYR A 499 21.86 -7.77 -29.74
N SER A 500 21.21 -6.66 -30.12
CA SER A 500 21.67 -5.81 -31.22
C SER A 500 23.03 -5.15 -30.94
N ILE A 501 23.31 -4.72 -29.70
CA ILE A 501 24.60 -4.10 -29.37
C ILE A 501 25.73 -5.13 -29.38
N VAL A 502 25.47 -6.36 -28.90
CA VAL A 502 26.47 -7.44 -28.94
C VAL A 502 26.75 -7.81 -30.40
N ASP A 503 25.71 -7.97 -31.21
CA ASP A 503 25.82 -8.29 -32.64
C ASP A 503 26.55 -7.20 -33.44
N LEU A 504 26.24 -5.92 -33.18
CA LEU A 504 26.91 -4.78 -33.80
C LEU A 504 28.42 -4.79 -33.56
N LEU A 505 28.86 -5.11 -32.34
CA LEU A 505 30.28 -5.13 -31.97
C LEU A 505 31.01 -6.37 -32.52
N LEU A 506 30.31 -7.49 -32.73
CA LEU A 506 30.90 -8.66 -33.40
C LEU A 506 31.32 -8.37 -34.85
N HIS A 507 30.59 -7.47 -35.52
CA HIS A 507 30.81 -7.12 -36.92
C HIS A 507 31.78 -5.95 -37.15
N GLN A 508 32.40 -5.41 -36.10
CA GLN A 508 33.43 -4.37 -36.23
C GLN A 508 34.83 -4.97 -36.39
N ASP A 509 35.66 -4.35 -37.24
CA ASP A 509 37.09 -4.66 -37.34
C ASP A 509 37.74 -4.46 -35.95
N ALA A 510 38.42 -5.50 -35.43
CA ALA A 510 38.99 -5.58 -34.07
C ALA A 510 38.00 -5.82 -32.91
N SER A 511 36.92 -6.58 -33.13
CA SER A 511 35.96 -6.99 -32.08
C SER A 511 36.61 -7.56 -30.80
N GLU A 512 37.67 -8.37 -30.90
CA GLU A 512 38.40 -8.88 -29.72
C GLU A 512 39.04 -7.78 -28.86
N GLU A 513 39.49 -6.67 -29.45
CA GLU A 513 40.04 -5.55 -28.68
C GLU A 513 38.92 -4.74 -28.04
N VAL A 514 37.79 -4.54 -28.74
CA VAL A 514 36.63 -3.81 -28.22
C VAL A 514 36.04 -4.50 -26.98
N PHE A 515 35.92 -5.83 -26.98
CA PHE A 515 35.47 -6.58 -25.80
C PHE A 515 36.48 -6.55 -24.64
N ARG A 516 37.78 -6.38 -24.89
CA ARG A 516 38.79 -6.22 -23.82
C ARG A 516 38.66 -4.90 -23.06
N TYR A 517 38.10 -3.87 -23.69
CA TYR A 517 37.87 -2.55 -23.07
C TYR A 517 36.44 -2.37 -22.54
N ALA A 518 35.57 -3.36 -22.73
CA ALA A 518 34.22 -3.35 -22.19
C ALA A 518 34.25 -3.40 -20.64
N ALA A 519 33.92 -2.29 -20.00
CA ALA A 519 33.84 -2.16 -18.54
C ALA A 519 32.48 -2.63 -18.00
N GLY A 520 32.29 -2.55 -16.67
CA GLY A 520 31.08 -3.04 -15.98
C GLY A 520 29.75 -2.58 -16.59
N GLY A 521 29.66 -1.33 -17.07
CA GLY A 521 28.43 -0.81 -17.68
C GLY A 521 28.00 -1.53 -18.97
N PHE A 522 28.95 -2.03 -19.78
CA PHE A 522 28.62 -2.87 -20.94
C PHE A 522 28.12 -4.24 -20.51
N ALA A 523 28.83 -4.87 -19.57
CA ALA A 523 28.44 -6.18 -19.04
C ALA A 523 27.05 -6.15 -18.38
N ASP A 524 26.72 -5.07 -17.67
CA ASP A 524 25.41 -4.88 -17.04
C ASP A 524 24.28 -4.71 -18.07
N PHE A 525 24.54 -3.93 -19.13
CA PHE A 525 23.57 -3.72 -20.22
C PHE A 525 23.37 -4.98 -21.07
N SER A 526 24.45 -5.68 -21.43
CA SER A 526 24.41 -6.86 -22.30
C SER A 526 24.08 -8.16 -21.56
N ARG A 527 23.99 -8.16 -20.21
CA ARG A 527 23.77 -9.36 -19.39
C ARG A 527 22.57 -10.19 -19.86
N ILE A 528 21.48 -9.54 -20.22
CA ILE A 528 20.22 -10.19 -20.59
C ILE A 528 20.26 -10.84 -21.99
N ALA A 529 21.25 -10.53 -22.83
CA ALA A 529 21.48 -11.22 -24.10
C ALA A 529 22.00 -12.67 -23.91
N SER A 530 22.32 -13.08 -22.67
CA SER A 530 22.62 -14.48 -22.33
C SER A 530 21.39 -15.39 -22.22
N SER A 531 20.19 -14.84 -22.39
CA SER A 531 18.93 -15.58 -22.32
C SER A 531 18.75 -16.54 -23.51
N ASN A 532 17.74 -17.41 -23.46
CA ASN A 532 17.48 -18.38 -24.53
C ASN A 532 17.06 -17.70 -25.85
N ALA A 533 17.89 -17.82 -26.90
CA ALA A 533 17.67 -17.15 -28.17
C ALA A 533 16.40 -17.60 -28.92
N GLN A 534 16.05 -18.89 -28.88
CA GLN A 534 14.84 -19.40 -29.54
C GLN A 534 13.59 -18.81 -28.89
N MET A 535 13.51 -18.86 -27.54
CA MET A 535 12.39 -18.30 -26.80
C MET A 535 12.23 -16.80 -27.08
N TRP A 536 13.31 -16.02 -27.09
CA TRP A 536 13.25 -14.59 -27.37
C TRP A 536 12.92 -14.27 -28.82
N SER A 537 13.33 -15.11 -29.77
CA SER A 537 12.86 -15.05 -31.16
C SER A 537 11.35 -15.28 -31.23
N ASP A 538 10.85 -16.33 -30.58
CA ASP A 538 9.42 -16.66 -30.56
C ASP A 538 8.59 -15.53 -29.94
N ILE A 539 9.07 -14.93 -28.85
CA ILE A 539 8.43 -13.78 -28.19
C ILE A 539 8.38 -12.56 -29.11
N ALA A 540 9.50 -12.24 -29.77
CA ALA A 540 9.58 -11.10 -30.68
C ALA A 540 8.67 -11.27 -31.90
N VAL A 541 8.56 -12.49 -32.43
CA VAL A 541 7.63 -12.83 -33.53
C VAL A 541 6.18 -12.79 -33.05
N ALA A 542 5.87 -13.37 -31.89
CA ALA A 542 4.52 -13.41 -31.35
C ALA A 542 3.98 -12.01 -31.00
N ASN A 543 4.85 -11.09 -30.56
CA ASN A 543 4.49 -9.71 -30.21
C ASN A 543 5.07 -8.68 -31.19
N ALA A 544 5.11 -9.01 -32.48
CA ALA A 544 5.79 -8.21 -33.49
C ALA A 544 5.27 -6.77 -33.58
N ASP A 545 3.95 -6.58 -33.56
CA ASP A 545 3.32 -5.27 -33.76
C ASP A 545 3.67 -4.27 -32.64
N ALA A 546 3.44 -4.65 -31.37
CA ALA A 546 3.75 -3.78 -30.23
C ALA A 546 5.26 -3.56 -30.09
N THR A 547 6.07 -4.59 -30.37
CA THR A 547 7.53 -4.49 -30.33
C THR A 547 8.07 -3.57 -31.43
N ALA A 548 7.53 -3.64 -32.65
CA ALA A 548 7.89 -2.75 -33.74
C ALA A 548 7.47 -1.30 -33.47
N ALA A 549 6.30 -1.08 -32.89
CA ALA A 549 5.81 0.25 -32.52
C ALA A 549 6.75 0.94 -31.51
N ILE A 550 7.13 0.25 -30.42
CA ILE A 550 8.04 0.84 -29.43
C ILE A 550 9.48 0.97 -29.96
N LEU A 551 9.92 0.03 -30.79
CA LEU A 551 11.23 0.12 -31.45
C LEU A 551 11.30 1.34 -32.38
N THR A 552 10.23 1.65 -33.10
CA THR A 552 10.13 2.85 -33.95
C THR A 552 10.28 4.12 -33.11
N GLN A 553 9.55 4.23 -32.00
CA GLN A 553 9.69 5.36 -31.07
C GLN A 553 11.13 5.47 -30.53
N TYR A 554 11.76 4.34 -30.19
CA TYR A 554 13.14 4.33 -29.72
C TYR A 554 14.14 4.78 -30.80
N ILE A 555 13.92 4.39 -32.06
CA ILE A 555 14.73 4.85 -33.20
C ILE A 555 14.60 6.37 -33.36
N GLU A 556 13.39 6.92 -33.31
CA GLU A 556 13.17 8.38 -33.35
C GLU A 556 13.92 9.09 -32.21
N TYR A 557 13.85 8.57 -30.99
CA TYR A 557 14.63 9.09 -29.85
C TYR A 557 16.15 9.02 -30.08
N LEU A 558 16.66 7.94 -30.67
CA LEU A 558 18.08 7.82 -31.01
C LEU A 558 18.49 8.80 -32.12
N GLU A 559 17.61 9.07 -33.09
CA GLU A 559 17.86 10.07 -34.12
C GLU A 559 17.95 11.47 -33.53
N ASP A 560 17.04 11.84 -32.64
CA ASP A 560 17.10 13.10 -31.90
C ASP A 560 18.38 13.21 -31.06
N LEU A 561 18.72 12.16 -30.32
CA LEU A 561 19.95 12.11 -29.52
C LEU A 561 21.19 12.25 -30.41
N LYS A 562 21.22 11.58 -31.57
CA LYS A 562 22.27 11.72 -32.59
C LYS A 562 22.37 13.16 -33.08
N GLN A 563 21.25 13.84 -33.37
CA GLN A 563 21.27 15.25 -33.78
C GLN A 563 21.85 16.16 -32.69
N LEU A 564 21.47 15.97 -31.42
CA LEU A 564 22.02 16.74 -30.31
C LEU A 564 23.54 16.56 -30.17
N VAL A 565 24.03 15.33 -30.34
CA VAL A 565 25.47 15.01 -30.31
C VAL A 565 26.21 15.64 -31.49
N VAL A 566 25.69 15.49 -32.71
CA VAL A 566 26.29 16.07 -33.94
C VAL A 566 26.34 17.60 -33.86
N ARG A 567 25.28 18.23 -33.33
CA ARG A 567 25.18 19.69 -33.12
C ARG A 567 25.90 20.19 -31.87
N ARG A 568 26.44 19.29 -31.03
CA ARG A 568 27.15 19.60 -29.77
C ARG A 568 26.31 20.39 -28.78
N GLN A 569 25.01 20.10 -28.69
CA GLN A 569 24.07 20.79 -27.80
C GLN A 569 24.15 20.29 -26.34
N GLY A 570 25.22 20.67 -25.65
CA GLY A 570 25.53 20.15 -24.30
C GLY A 570 24.47 20.47 -23.23
N GLN A 571 23.78 21.62 -23.30
CA GLN A 571 22.72 21.97 -22.34
C GLN A 571 21.48 21.09 -22.52
N ASP A 572 21.05 20.86 -23.76
CA ASP A 572 19.90 20.02 -24.07
C ASP A 572 20.17 18.55 -23.70
N LEU A 573 21.38 18.05 -23.97
CA LEU A 573 21.82 16.72 -23.52
C LEU A 573 21.78 16.58 -22.00
N LYS A 574 22.26 17.59 -21.26
CA LYS A 574 22.21 17.59 -19.80
C LYS A 574 20.77 17.54 -19.29
N PHE A 575 19.87 18.34 -19.86
CA PHE A 575 18.46 18.32 -19.49
C PHE A 575 17.82 16.94 -19.72
N LEU A 576 18.07 16.34 -20.89
CA LEU A 576 17.56 15.01 -21.23
C LEU A 576 18.08 13.94 -20.27
N PHE A 577 19.39 13.92 -19.98
CA PHE A 577 19.98 12.94 -19.06
C PHE A 577 19.53 13.13 -17.62
N GLN A 578 19.37 14.38 -17.17
CA GLN A 578 18.86 14.66 -15.83
C GLN A 578 17.41 14.18 -15.68
N ARG A 579 16.54 14.47 -16.66
CA ARG A 579 15.16 13.97 -16.67
C ARG A 579 15.10 12.44 -16.60
N ALA A 580 15.95 11.75 -17.37
CA ALA A 580 16.03 10.29 -17.34
C ALA A 580 16.55 9.76 -15.99
N LYS A 581 17.54 10.44 -15.39
CA LYS A 581 18.05 10.12 -14.05
C LYS A 581 16.96 10.29 -12.98
N ASP A 582 16.29 11.44 -12.96
CA ASP A 582 15.24 11.74 -11.97
C ASP A 582 14.10 10.72 -12.06
N THR A 583 13.69 10.38 -13.28
CA THR A 583 12.66 9.34 -13.52
C THR A 583 13.11 7.98 -12.98
N ARG A 584 14.37 7.58 -13.22
CA ARG A 584 14.92 6.31 -12.73
C ARG A 584 15.05 6.29 -11.21
N ASP A 585 15.57 7.37 -10.62
CA ASP A 585 15.81 7.45 -9.18
C ASP A 585 14.46 7.39 -8.44
N ASN A 586 13.43 8.09 -8.94
CA ASN A 586 12.07 7.99 -8.42
C ASN A 586 11.47 6.58 -8.58
N PHE A 587 11.72 5.92 -9.72
CA PHE A 587 11.25 4.55 -9.94
C PHE A 587 11.92 3.55 -8.99
N ILE A 588 13.23 3.66 -8.73
CA ILE A 588 13.98 2.78 -7.82
C ILE A 588 13.50 2.96 -6.37
N VAL A 589 13.28 4.21 -5.94
CA VAL A 589 12.71 4.53 -4.62
C VAL A 589 11.32 3.88 -4.48
N HIS A 590 10.44 4.06 -5.46
CA HIS A 590 9.11 3.43 -5.43
C HIS A 590 9.11 1.90 -5.55
N GLN A 591 10.11 1.29 -6.17
CA GLN A 591 10.22 -0.18 -6.21
C GLN A 591 10.70 -0.78 -4.89
N GLN A 592 11.55 -0.08 -4.14
CA GLN A 592 11.98 -0.47 -2.80
C GLN A 592 10.92 -0.15 -1.73
N ASP A 593 10.08 0.87 -1.96
CA ASP A 593 8.99 1.28 -1.08
C ASP A 593 7.62 0.65 -1.42
N LEU A 594 7.52 -0.34 -2.31
CA LEU A 594 6.22 -1.02 -2.55
C LEU A 594 5.77 -1.91 -1.38
N SER A 595 6.67 -2.25 -0.46
CA SER A 595 6.36 -2.79 0.88
C SER A 595 5.99 -1.70 1.92
N ARG A 596 5.99 -0.43 1.50
CA ARG A 596 5.68 0.76 2.29
C ARG A 596 5.04 1.82 1.38
N ALA A 597 4.00 1.46 0.63
CA ALA A 597 3.27 2.42 -0.20
C ALA A 597 2.48 3.39 0.70
N THR A 598 3.18 4.38 1.27
CA THR A 598 2.64 5.55 1.98
C THR A 598 3.81 6.48 2.33
N ALA A 599 4.30 7.20 1.33
CA ALA A 599 4.91 8.53 1.42
C ALA A 599 5.54 8.86 0.07
N MET A 600 4.72 9.20 -0.92
CA MET A 600 5.21 10.14 -1.93
C MET A 600 5.57 11.42 -1.18
N THR A 601 6.75 11.96 -1.44
CA THR A 601 7.10 13.31 -1.03
C THR A 601 6.01 14.24 -1.57
N ASN A 602 5.15 14.73 -0.69
CA ASN A 602 4.28 15.87 -0.96
C ASN A 602 5.20 17.07 -1.16
N ASP A 603 5.74 17.23 -2.36
CA ASP A 603 6.28 18.52 -2.76
C ASP A 603 5.11 19.49 -2.60
N ALA A 604 5.28 20.44 -1.68
CA ALA A 604 4.26 21.44 -1.41
C ALA A 604 4.01 22.18 -2.73
N LYS A 605 2.79 22.05 -3.24
CA LYS A 605 2.36 22.70 -4.47
C LYS A 605 1.53 23.92 -4.10
N SER A 606 1.82 25.02 -4.76
CA SER A 606 0.99 26.22 -4.70
C SER A 606 0.45 26.55 -6.10
N TYR A 607 -0.69 27.22 -6.17
CA TYR A 607 -1.26 27.74 -7.41
C TYR A 607 -1.10 29.26 -7.43
N ARG A 608 -0.58 29.80 -8.54
CA ARG A 608 -0.56 31.24 -8.82
C ARG A 608 -1.58 31.56 -9.90
N LEU A 609 -2.50 32.46 -9.59
CA LEU A 609 -3.61 32.84 -10.47
C LEU A 609 -3.59 34.33 -10.75
N ARG A 610 -3.53 34.69 -12.04
CA ARG A 610 -3.58 36.08 -12.47
C ARG A 610 -5.02 36.58 -12.58
N PRO A 611 -5.27 37.88 -12.38
CA PRO A 611 -6.55 38.51 -12.65
C PRO A 611 -7.08 38.24 -14.05
N GLY A 612 -8.39 38.08 -14.16
CA GLY A 612 -9.09 37.89 -15.43
C GLY A 612 -9.14 36.44 -15.91
N GLY A 613 -9.53 36.27 -17.17
CA GLY A 613 -9.88 34.99 -17.77
C GLY A 613 -11.17 35.10 -18.56
N SER A 614 -11.54 34.01 -19.23
CA SER A 614 -12.82 33.91 -19.93
C SER A 614 -13.34 32.50 -19.73
N ILE A 615 -14.62 32.33 -19.40
CA ILE A 615 -15.20 30.99 -19.27
C ILE A 615 -16.06 30.70 -20.49
N SER A 616 -15.62 29.76 -21.34
CA SER A 616 -16.38 29.37 -22.52
C SER A 616 -16.13 27.94 -22.97
N GLY A 617 -17.08 27.36 -23.69
CA GLY A 617 -16.91 26.09 -24.38
C GLY A 617 -17.77 24.97 -23.81
N ALA A 618 -17.31 23.73 -23.97
CA ALA A 618 -17.98 22.55 -23.47
C ALA A 618 -16.95 21.57 -22.91
N LEU A 619 -17.24 21.00 -21.74
CA LEU A 619 -16.31 20.11 -21.04
C LEU A 619 -17.05 19.01 -20.27
N ARG A 620 -16.37 17.87 -20.06
CA ARG A 620 -16.81 16.80 -19.16
C ARG A 620 -15.83 16.75 -18.00
N VAL A 621 -16.32 16.98 -16.78
CA VAL A 621 -15.51 16.84 -15.56
C VAL A 621 -15.33 15.36 -15.20
N PRO A 622 -14.37 14.99 -14.32
CA PRO A 622 -14.20 13.61 -13.88
C PRO A 622 -15.46 13.01 -13.26
N GLY A 623 -15.53 11.68 -13.24
CA GLY A 623 -16.70 10.94 -12.73
C GLY A 623 -16.98 11.15 -11.25
N ASP A 624 -18.22 10.87 -10.86
CA ASP A 624 -18.68 10.94 -9.47
C ASP A 624 -17.90 9.99 -8.56
N LYS A 625 -17.29 10.57 -7.52
CA LYS A 625 -16.50 9.82 -6.53
C LYS A 625 -17.34 8.79 -5.78
N SER A 626 -18.55 9.16 -5.37
CA SER A 626 -19.43 8.31 -4.55
C SER A 626 -19.92 7.09 -5.32
N MET A 627 -20.24 7.26 -6.60
CA MET A 627 -20.58 6.18 -7.52
C MET A 627 -19.38 5.32 -7.87
N SER A 628 -18.20 5.92 -8.07
CA SER A 628 -16.96 5.16 -8.35
C SER A 628 -16.64 4.13 -7.25
N HIS A 629 -16.72 4.52 -5.97
CA HIS A 629 -16.58 3.58 -4.85
C HIS A 629 -17.59 2.43 -4.91
N ARG A 630 -18.86 2.76 -5.13
CA ARG A 630 -19.98 1.80 -5.14
C ARG A 630 -19.95 0.88 -6.34
N ALA A 631 -19.53 1.35 -7.50
CA ALA A 631 -19.34 0.54 -8.71
C ALA A 631 -18.33 -0.58 -8.45
N VAL A 632 -17.22 -0.27 -7.75
CA VAL A 632 -16.23 -1.27 -7.33
C VAL A 632 -16.82 -2.24 -6.30
N ILE A 633 -17.48 -1.73 -5.25
CA ILE A 633 -18.06 -2.57 -4.19
C ILE A 633 -19.09 -3.55 -4.75
N PHE A 634 -20.10 -3.05 -5.47
CA PHE A 634 -21.18 -3.88 -6.00
C PHE A 634 -20.71 -4.75 -7.16
N GLY A 635 -19.87 -4.22 -8.05
CA GLY A 635 -19.29 -4.98 -9.15
C GLY A 635 -18.47 -6.18 -8.66
N SER A 636 -17.78 -6.03 -7.52
CA SER A 636 -17.01 -7.10 -6.89
C SER A 636 -17.89 -8.19 -6.28
N LEU A 637 -19.03 -7.81 -5.68
CA LEU A 637 -19.97 -8.74 -5.03
C LEU A 637 -20.98 -9.36 -6.01
N ALA A 638 -21.08 -8.82 -7.21
CA ALA A 638 -22.01 -9.28 -8.24
C ALA A 638 -21.61 -10.63 -8.84
N LYS A 639 -22.60 -11.36 -9.35
CA LYS A 639 -22.38 -12.52 -10.22
C LYS A 639 -22.23 -12.04 -11.66
N GLY A 640 -21.05 -12.25 -12.26
CA GLY A 640 -20.74 -11.91 -13.65
C GLY A 640 -19.67 -10.82 -13.78
N VAL A 641 -19.56 -10.21 -14.97
CA VAL A 641 -18.56 -9.18 -15.28
C VAL A 641 -19.21 -7.81 -15.30
N THR A 642 -18.75 -6.90 -14.44
CA THR A 642 -19.21 -5.51 -14.38
C THR A 642 -18.25 -4.63 -15.18
N ARG A 643 -18.78 -3.84 -16.12
CA ARG A 643 -18.00 -2.87 -16.91
C ARG A 643 -18.34 -1.47 -16.44
N VAL A 644 -17.32 -0.70 -16.09
CA VAL A 644 -17.46 0.68 -15.61
C VAL A 644 -16.78 1.62 -16.59
N GLU A 645 -17.49 2.64 -17.04
CA GLU A 645 -16.95 3.78 -17.80
C GLU A 645 -17.07 5.05 -16.95
N GLY A 646 -16.27 6.07 -17.24
CA GLY A 646 -16.28 7.32 -16.48
C GLY A 646 -15.77 7.21 -15.05
N PHE A 647 -15.10 6.11 -14.67
CA PHE A 647 -14.57 5.89 -13.32
C PHE A 647 -13.60 7.01 -12.91
N LEU A 648 -13.73 7.49 -11.68
CA LEU A 648 -12.81 8.49 -11.12
C LEU A 648 -11.46 7.84 -10.75
N GLU A 649 -10.40 8.16 -11.47
CA GLU A 649 -9.02 7.72 -11.18
C GLU A 649 -8.35 8.55 -10.06
N GLY A 650 -9.12 8.93 -9.04
CA GLY A 650 -8.63 9.61 -7.84
C GLY A 650 -8.11 8.63 -6.80
N GLU A 651 -7.21 9.07 -5.93
CA GLU A 651 -6.57 8.25 -4.89
C GLU A 651 -7.59 7.49 -4.03
N ASP A 652 -8.67 8.16 -3.60
CA ASP A 652 -9.74 7.58 -2.80
C ASP A 652 -10.34 6.33 -3.47
N ALA A 653 -10.72 6.45 -4.75
CA ALA A 653 -11.36 5.38 -5.50
C ALA A 653 -10.35 4.27 -5.84
N MET A 654 -9.09 4.63 -6.11
CA MET A 654 -8.00 3.68 -6.34
C MET A 654 -7.66 2.85 -5.11
N ASN A 655 -7.71 3.43 -3.91
CA ASN A 655 -7.56 2.69 -2.65
C ASN A 655 -8.69 1.66 -2.46
N THR A 656 -9.90 1.96 -2.95
CA THR A 656 -11.00 0.98 -2.97
C THR A 656 -10.71 -0.16 -3.95
N VAL A 657 -10.24 0.15 -5.17
CA VAL A 657 -9.81 -0.88 -6.14
C VAL A 657 -8.71 -1.77 -5.54
N ALA A 658 -7.71 -1.18 -4.89
CA ALA A 658 -6.63 -1.90 -4.24
C ALA A 658 -7.15 -2.83 -3.14
N ALA A 659 -8.10 -2.37 -2.33
CA ALA A 659 -8.69 -3.19 -1.27
C ALA A 659 -9.41 -4.42 -1.82
N PHE A 660 -10.22 -4.28 -2.87
CA PHE A 660 -10.92 -5.41 -3.49
C PHE A 660 -9.97 -6.36 -4.22
N ARG A 661 -8.89 -5.86 -4.83
CA ARG A 661 -7.81 -6.71 -5.36
C ARG A 661 -7.18 -7.55 -4.27
N GLU A 662 -6.84 -6.94 -3.13
CA GLU A 662 -6.27 -7.67 -1.99
C GLU A 662 -7.27 -8.66 -1.38
N MET A 663 -8.57 -8.43 -1.51
CA MET A 663 -9.63 -9.37 -1.14
C MET A 663 -9.97 -10.40 -2.24
N GLY A 664 -9.14 -10.53 -3.27
CA GLY A 664 -9.23 -11.62 -4.24
C GLY A 664 -10.05 -11.32 -5.50
N VAL A 665 -10.44 -10.07 -5.73
CA VAL A 665 -11.21 -9.67 -6.91
C VAL A 665 -10.26 -9.29 -8.05
N THR A 666 -10.46 -9.87 -9.23
CA THR A 666 -9.73 -9.45 -10.42
C THR A 666 -10.38 -8.22 -11.02
N ILE A 667 -9.62 -7.11 -11.02
CA ILE A 667 -10.04 -5.83 -11.58
C ILE A 667 -9.01 -5.40 -12.61
N VAL A 668 -9.44 -5.22 -13.86
CA VAL A 668 -8.63 -4.71 -14.99
C VAL A 668 -8.85 -3.21 -15.13
N GLY A 669 -7.77 -2.46 -15.29
CA GLY A 669 -7.77 -0.99 -15.32
C GLY A 669 -7.59 -0.35 -13.91
N PRO A 670 -8.02 0.91 -13.71
CA PRO A 670 -8.66 1.75 -14.71
C PRO A 670 -7.69 2.16 -15.83
N ASP A 671 -8.20 2.26 -17.04
CA ASP A 671 -7.50 2.84 -18.19
C ASP A 671 -8.40 3.92 -18.81
N SER A 672 -8.11 5.20 -18.55
CA SER A 672 -8.93 6.34 -19.02
C SER A 672 -10.40 6.25 -18.59
N GLY A 673 -10.63 6.00 -17.31
CA GLY A 673 -11.94 5.87 -16.68
C GLY A 673 -12.65 4.55 -16.98
N LYS A 674 -12.01 3.62 -17.69
CA LYS A 674 -12.58 2.30 -17.99
C LYS A 674 -12.05 1.24 -17.03
N LEU A 675 -12.96 0.55 -16.34
CA LEU A 675 -12.66 -0.50 -15.37
C LEU A 675 -13.48 -1.74 -15.70
N THR A 676 -12.88 -2.93 -15.66
CA THR A 676 -13.61 -4.21 -15.76
C THR A 676 -13.42 -5.00 -14.48
N ILE A 677 -14.52 -5.34 -13.82
CA ILE A 677 -14.54 -6.05 -12.54
C ILE A 677 -15.14 -7.44 -12.75
N TYR A 678 -14.37 -8.47 -12.42
CA TYR A 678 -14.84 -9.86 -12.43
C TYR A 678 -15.39 -10.20 -11.06
N GLY A 679 -16.71 -10.12 -10.92
CA GLY A 679 -17.40 -10.26 -9.64
C GLY A 679 -17.28 -11.66 -9.07
N VAL A 680 -16.95 -11.76 -7.79
CA VAL A 680 -16.73 -13.03 -7.07
C VAL A 680 -18.00 -13.56 -6.42
N GLY A 681 -19.11 -12.81 -6.50
CA GLY A 681 -20.36 -13.12 -5.81
C GLY A 681 -20.34 -12.71 -4.33
N MET A 682 -21.50 -12.77 -3.68
CA MET A 682 -21.69 -12.31 -2.30
C MET A 682 -20.69 -12.94 -1.32
N GLN A 683 -20.42 -14.24 -1.45
CA GLN A 683 -19.55 -15.01 -0.54
C GLN A 683 -18.15 -15.27 -1.12
N GLY A 684 -17.73 -14.50 -2.14
CA GLY A 684 -16.50 -14.76 -2.88
C GLY A 684 -15.28 -13.99 -2.40
N LEU A 685 -15.44 -12.99 -1.52
CA LEU A 685 -14.32 -12.21 -0.98
C LEU A 685 -13.40 -13.07 -0.12
N LYS A 686 -12.13 -12.65 -0.04
CA LYS A 686 -11.07 -13.34 0.69
C LYS A 686 -10.48 -12.46 1.78
N ALA A 687 -10.01 -13.13 2.84
CA ALA A 687 -9.25 -12.49 3.89
C ALA A 687 -8.04 -11.76 3.29
N PRO A 688 -7.89 -10.44 3.53
CA PRO A 688 -6.74 -9.70 3.03
C PRO A 688 -5.47 -10.15 3.76
N ARG A 689 -4.33 -10.23 3.06
CA ARG A 689 -3.03 -10.65 3.65
C ARG A 689 -2.34 -9.52 4.42
N ALA A 690 -2.79 -8.28 4.21
CA ALA A 690 -2.29 -7.08 4.85
C ALA A 690 -3.46 -6.16 5.26
N PRO A 691 -3.26 -5.20 6.19
CA PRO A 691 -4.27 -4.19 6.49
C PRO A 691 -4.69 -3.43 5.24
N LEU A 692 -5.99 -3.18 5.10
CA LEU A 692 -6.56 -2.42 3.98
C LEU A 692 -6.41 -0.92 4.25
N TYR A 693 -5.55 -0.27 3.47
CA TYR A 693 -5.28 1.16 3.57
C TYR A 693 -6.24 1.97 2.68
N MET A 694 -6.99 2.90 3.27
CA MET A 694 -8.01 3.70 2.57
C MET A 694 -7.55 5.11 2.18
N GLY A 695 -6.28 5.48 2.45
CA GLY A 695 -5.81 6.85 2.26
C GLY A 695 -6.62 7.84 3.09
N ASN A 696 -7.14 8.88 2.44
CA ASN A 696 -8.03 9.87 3.06
C ASN A 696 -9.53 9.50 2.97
N SER A 697 -9.88 8.39 2.31
CA SER A 697 -11.26 8.09 1.94
C SER A 697 -12.12 7.62 3.13
N GLY A 698 -12.82 8.58 3.75
CA GLY A 698 -13.83 8.29 4.76
C GLY A 698 -15.03 7.49 4.21
N THR A 699 -15.33 7.63 2.92
CA THR A 699 -16.38 6.85 2.25
C THR A 699 -15.96 5.38 2.16
N ALA A 700 -14.77 5.08 1.64
CA ALA A 700 -14.30 3.70 1.50
C ALA A 700 -14.24 3.00 2.86
N LEU A 701 -13.60 3.62 3.86
CA LEU A 701 -13.44 3.02 5.19
C LEU A 701 -14.79 2.67 5.83
N ARG A 702 -15.78 3.57 5.76
CA ARG A 702 -17.08 3.35 6.41
C ARG A 702 -17.94 2.32 5.68
N LEU A 703 -17.97 2.35 4.34
CA LEU A 703 -18.73 1.36 3.57
C LEU A 703 -18.11 -0.04 3.71
N LEU A 704 -16.77 -0.14 3.63
CA LEU A 704 -16.08 -1.42 3.81
C LEU A 704 -16.24 -1.95 5.23
N ALA A 705 -16.31 -1.10 6.26
CA ALA A 705 -16.58 -1.57 7.62
C ALA A 705 -17.93 -2.31 7.73
N GLY A 706 -18.99 -1.79 7.09
CA GLY A 706 -20.29 -2.46 7.03
C GLY A 706 -20.26 -3.77 6.24
N LEU A 707 -19.57 -3.78 5.09
CA LEU A 707 -19.39 -4.98 4.27
C LEU A 707 -18.59 -6.09 5.01
N LEU A 708 -17.48 -5.70 5.63
CA LEU A 708 -16.53 -6.62 6.26
C LEU A 708 -17.02 -7.16 7.60
N ALA A 709 -17.93 -6.44 8.28
CA ALA A 709 -18.59 -6.91 9.49
C ALA A 709 -19.34 -8.24 9.29
N ALA A 710 -19.74 -8.56 8.06
CA ALA A 710 -20.49 -9.76 7.72
C ALA A 710 -19.66 -10.86 7.03
N GLN A 711 -18.34 -10.68 6.87
CA GLN A 711 -17.49 -11.65 6.16
C GLN A 711 -17.02 -12.77 7.10
N PRO A 712 -16.72 -13.99 6.60
CA PRO A 712 -16.28 -15.10 7.45
C PRO A 712 -14.79 -15.03 7.86
N PHE A 713 -14.20 -13.82 7.90
CA PHE A 713 -12.78 -13.61 8.17
C PHE A 713 -12.51 -12.29 8.90
N GLU A 714 -11.32 -12.20 9.50
CA GLU A 714 -10.84 -10.98 10.13
C GLU A 714 -10.28 -9.99 9.10
N SER A 715 -10.44 -8.69 9.37
CA SER A 715 -9.88 -7.63 8.55
C SER A 715 -9.48 -6.42 9.39
N ARG A 716 -8.50 -5.66 8.89
CA ARG A 716 -8.04 -4.43 9.52
C ARG A 716 -8.11 -3.28 8.52
N LEU A 717 -8.82 -2.21 8.87
CA LEU A 717 -8.97 -1.00 8.06
C LEU A 717 -8.13 0.15 8.64
N THR A 718 -7.35 0.83 7.80
CA THR A 718 -6.50 1.96 8.19
C THR A 718 -6.61 3.13 7.20
N GLY A 719 -6.01 4.27 7.54
CA GLY A 719 -6.00 5.48 6.71
C GLY A 719 -4.78 6.33 6.97
N ASP A 720 -4.68 7.46 6.27
CA ASP A 720 -3.71 8.51 6.56
C ASP A 720 -3.97 9.17 7.94
N GLU A 721 -3.14 10.14 8.31
CA GLU A 721 -3.27 10.87 9.59
C GLU A 721 -4.63 11.57 9.73
N SER A 722 -5.13 12.18 8.65
CA SER A 722 -6.42 12.88 8.63
C SER A 722 -7.59 11.92 8.83
N LEU A 723 -7.62 10.79 8.11
CA LEU A 723 -8.66 9.77 8.23
C LEU A 723 -8.60 9.06 9.59
N SER A 724 -7.40 8.86 10.14
CA SER A 724 -7.18 8.24 11.45
C SER A 724 -7.68 9.08 12.63
N ALA A 725 -7.93 10.38 12.42
CA ALA A 725 -8.56 11.25 13.42
C ALA A 725 -10.10 11.28 13.32
N ARG A 726 -10.71 10.72 12.27
CA ARG A 726 -12.15 10.85 12.02
C ARG A 726 -12.96 9.88 12.90
N PRO A 727 -14.11 10.31 13.45
CA PRO A 727 -14.94 9.48 14.32
C PRO A 727 -15.63 8.34 13.56
N MET A 728 -15.60 7.13 14.14
CA MET A 728 -16.19 5.91 13.58
C MET A 728 -17.34 5.33 14.42
N ASN A 729 -17.57 5.83 15.64
CA ASN A 729 -18.68 5.40 16.50
C ASN A 729 -20.05 5.41 15.82
N ARG A 730 -20.27 6.35 14.88
CA ARG A 730 -21.53 6.49 14.12
C ARG A 730 -21.88 5.29 13.24
N ILE A 731 -20.89 4.49 12.83
CA ILE A 731 -21.11 3.23 12.10
C ILE A 731 -20.90 2.02 13.00
N VAL A 732 -19.94 2.07 13.93
CA VAL A 732 -19.63 0.90 14.75
C VAL A 732 -20.76 0.56 15.71
N LYS A 733 -21.38 1.55 16.37
CA LYS A 733 -22.50 1.30 17.28
C LYS A 733 -23.62 0.49 16.61
N PRO A 734 -24.23 0.95 15.48
CA PRO A 734 -25.29 0.18 14.87
C PRO A 734 -24.82 -1.15 14.26
N LEU A 735 -23.58 -1.26 13.78
CA LEU A 735 -23.04 -2.56 13.34
C LEU A 735 -22.90 -3.55 14.51
N THR A 736 -22.49 -3.09 15.70
CA THR A 736 -22.47 -3.91 16.91
C THR A 736 -23.88 -4.28 17.36
N ASP A 737 -24.87 -3.37 17.20
CA ASP A 737 -26.29 -3.68 17.44
C ASP A 737 -26.79 -4.80 16.48
N MET A 738 -26.23 -4.91 15.26
CA MET A 738 -26.46 -6.03 14.34
C MET A 738 -25.70 -7.33 14.70
N GLY A 739 -24.78 -7.28 15.67
CA GLY A 739 -23.96 -8.42 16.11
C GLY A 739 -22.48 -8.38 15.70
N ALA A 740 -22.01 -7.32 15.04
CA ALA A 740 -20.62 -7.21 14.62
C ALA A 740 -19.65 -6.97 15.79
N THR A 741 -18.45 -7.54 15.70
CA THR A 741 -17.35 -7.28 16.63
C THR A 741 -16.30 -6.40 15.96
N ILE A 742 -16.26 -5.12 16.36
CA ILE A 742 -15.36 -4.12 15.78
C ILE A 742 -14.61 -3.42 16.91
N GLU A 743 -13.29 -3.60 16.97
CA GLU A 743 -12.41 -2.87 17.87
C GLU A 743 -11.86 -1.61 17.16
N MET A 744 -11.71 -0.54 17.94
CA MET A 744 -11.19 0.74 17.47
C MET A 744 -10.28 1.36 18.55
N THR A 745 -9.65 2.50 18.25
CA THR A 745 -8.86 3.21 19.26
C THR A 745 -9.73 3.68 20.43
N ALA A 746 -9.12 3.97 21.59
CA ALA A 746 -9.85 4.55 22.73
C ALA A 746 -10.55 5.88 22.41
N ALA A 747 -10.10 6.60 21.37
CA ALA A 747 -10.70 7.84 20.89
C ALA A 747 -11.92 7.61 19.97
N GLY A 748 -12.24 6.36 19.61
CA GLY A 748 -13.35 6.05 18.70
C GLY A 748 -13.01 6.24 17.21
N THR A 749 -11.74 6.11 16.84
CA THR A 749 -11.20 6.38 15.49
C THR A 749 -10.46 5.16 14.91
N PRO A 750 -10.11 5.16 13.60
CA PRO A 750 -9.27 4.12 13.02
C PRO A 750 -7.89 4.03 13.69
N PRO A 751 -7.16 2.90 13.57
CA PRO A 751 -7.48 1.71 12.79
C PRO A 751 -8.68 0.91 13.36
N LEU A 752 -9.45 0.27 12.48
CA LEU A 752 -10.54 -0.62 12.86
C LEU A 752 -10.10 -2.07 12.69
N GLN A 753 -10.25 -2.89 13.74
CA GLN A 753 -10.09 -4.34 13.67
C GLN A 753 -11.48 -4.97 13.67
N ILE A 754 -11.84 -5.64 12.58
CA ILE A 754 -13.17 -6.22 12.37
C ILE A 754 -13.04 -7.73 12.42
N SER A 755 -13.74 -8.34 13.37
CA SER A 755 -13.97 -9.79 13.40
C SER A 755 -15.37 -10.01 12.83
N GLY A 756 -15.44 -10.58 11.63
CA GLY A 756 -16.71 -10.78 10.98
C GLY A 756 -17.61 -11.77 11.72
N ALA A 757 -18.92 -11.58 11.59
CA ALA A 757 -19.94 -12.30 12.35
C ALA A 757 -21.20 -12.55 11.52
N ASP A 758 -22.01 -13.52 11.94
CA ASP A 758 -23.37 -13.70 11.44
C ASP A 758 -24.25 -12.56 11.96
N LEU A 759 -24.57 -11.61 11.08
CA LEU A 759 -25.32 -10.41 11.44
C LEU A 759 -26.84 -10.66 11.46
N LYS A 760 -27.56 -9.86 12.24
CA LYS A 760 -29.03 -9.81 12.25
C LYS A 760 -29.51 -8.45 11.76
N GLY A 761 -30.60 -8.47 10.98
CA GLY A 761 -31.27 -7.27 10.56
C GLY A 761 -31.80 -6.46 11.76
N ILE A 762 -31.78 -5.14 11.64
CA ILE A 762 -32.24 -4.20 12.67
C ILE A 762 -33.13 -3.13 12.05
N ASP A 763 -34.03 -2.55 12.85
CA ASP A 763 -34.67 -1.27 12.56
C ASP A 763 -33.85 -0.16 13.24
N TYR A 764 -33.30 0.76 12.46
CA TYR A 764 -32.38 1.79 12.97
C TYR A 764 -32.79 3.21 12.56
N ASP A 765 -33.22 3.99 13.54
CA ASP A 765 -33.42 5.43 13.41
C ASP A 765 -32.08 6.16 13.52
N MET A 766 -31.62 6.77 12.43
CA MET A 766 -30.33 7.44 12.40
C MET A 766 -30.33 8.71 13.25
N PRO A 767 -29.36 8.91 14.16
CA PRO A 767 -29.30 10.10 15.00
C PRO A 767 -28.86 11.36 14.21
N VAL A 768 -28.22 11.17 13.06
CA VAL A 768 -27.70 12.24 12.20
C VAL A 768 -27.93 11.89 10.73
N ALA A 769 -28.21 12.89 9.90
CA ALA A 769 -28.32 12.73 8.45
C ALA A 769 -26.94 12.40 7.84
N SER A 770 -26.71 11.11 7.52
CA SER A 770 -25.44 10.65 6.97
C SER A 770 -25.60 9.47 6.00
N ALA A 771 -25.47 9.76 4.70
CA ALA A 771 -25.50 8.74 3.65
C ALA A 771 -24.48 7.61 3.86
N GLN A 772 -23.34 7.89 4.50
CA GLN A 772 -22.32 6.86 4.79
C GLN A 772 -22.75 5.88 5.88
N VAL A 773 -23.46 6.35 6.91
CA VAL A 773 -24.04 5.48 7.95
C VAL A 773 -25.10 4.58 7.32
N LYS A 774 -26.06 5.17 6.59
CA LYS A 774 -27.07 4.43 5.82
C LYS A 774 -26.43 3.37 4.93
N SER A 775 -25.45 3.76 4.13
CA SER A 775 -24.77 2.84 3.19
C SER A 775 -24.04 1.70 3.90
N SER A 776 -23.37 1.98 5.03
CA SER A 776 -22.71 0.96 5.84
C SER A 776 -23.69 -0.09 6.36
N LEU A 777 -24.87 0.34 6.84
CA LEU A 777 -25.88 -0.56 7.37
C LEU A 777 -26.61 -1.34 6.28
N LEU A 778 -26.90 -0.72 5.14
CA LEU A 778 -27.46 -1.44 3.99
C LEU A 778 -26.48 -2.50 3.46
N LEU A 779 -25.17 -2.18 3.37
CA LEU A 779 -24.14 -3.15 2.98
C LEU A 779 -24.05 -4.33 3.95
N ALA A 780 -24.08 -4.08 5.26
CA ALA A 780 -24.14 -5.12 6.29
C ALA A 780 -25.44 -5.94 6.16
N GLY A 781 -26.56 -5.26 5.91
CA GLY A 781 -27.87 -5.88 5.73
C GLY A 781 -27.96 -6.85 4.56
N LEU A 782 -27.15 -6.68 3.50
CA LEU A 782 -27.12 -7.64 2.37
C LEU A 782 -26.80 -9.07 2.83
N PHE A 783 -26.09 -9.20 3.95
CA PHE A 783 -25.62 -10.46 4.52
C PHE A 783 -26.38 -10.87 5.80
N ALA A 784 -27.15 -9.95 6.40
CA ALA A 784 -27.78 -10.17 7.69
C ALA A 784 -28.98 -11.11 7.60
N GLU A 785 -29.25 -11.86 8.67
CA GLU A 785 -30.49 -12.62 8.81
C GLU A 785 -31.66 -11.66 9.06
N GLY A 786 -32.65 -11.68 8.16
CA GLY A 786 -33.88 -10.88 8.28
C GLY A 786 -33.83 -9.53 7.56
N THR A 787 -34.67 -8.60 8.00
CA THR A 787 -34.81 -7.27 7.40
C THR A 787 -33.95 -6.24 8.12
N THR A 788 -33.18 -5.47 7.37
CA THR A 788 -32.53 -4.24 7.87
C THR A 788 -33.30 -3.04 7.36
N ARG A 789 -33.80 -2.19 8.26
CA ARG A 789 -34.46 -0.91 7.96
C ARG A 789 -33.65 0.24 8.53
N VAL A 790 -33.46 1.27 7.72
CA VAL A 790 -32.78 2.50 8.11
C VAL A 790 -33.73 3.67 7.87
N THR A 791 -33.95 4.48 8.89
CA THR A 791 -34.79 5.69 8.85
C THR A 791 -33.89 6.91 8.97
N GLU A 792 -33.92 7.79 7.98
CA GLU A 792 -33.10 9.00 7.95
C GLU A 792 -33.81 10.20 8.62
N PRO A 793 -33.15 11.01 9.47
CA PRO A 793 -33.76 12.20 10.06
C PRO A 793 -33.98 13.32 9.03
N ALA A 794 -33.21 13.30 7.94
CA ALA A 794 -33.38 14.12 6.75
C ALA A 794 -32.82 13.37 5.54
N ILE A 795 -33.39 13.61 4.36
CA ILE A 795 -33.00 12.93 3.12
C ILE A 795 -31.52 13.18 2.81
N CYS A 796 -30.74 12.11 2.76
CA CYS A 796 -29.36 12.16 2.29
C CYS A 796 -29.22 11.57 0.89
N ARG A 797 -28.00 11.64 0.35
CA ARG A 797 -27.62 11.00 -0.93
C ARG A 797 -28.07 9.53 -0.99
N ASP A 798 -28.68 9.12 -2.10
CA ASP A 798 -29.33 7.80 -2.29
C ASP A 798 -28.60 6.89 -3.30
N HIS A 799 -27.32 7.16 -3.58
CA HIS A 799 -26.50 6.40 -4.54
C HIS A 799 -26.43 4.90 -4.21
N THR A 800 -26.45 4.51 -2.93
CA THR A 800 -26.40 3.09 -2.53
C THR A 800 -27.67 2.38 -2.98
N GLU A 801 -28.82 3.00 -2.73
CA GLU A 801 -30.14 2.46 -3.02
C GLU A 801 -30.35 2.34 -4.53
N ARG A 802 -30.04 3.39 -5.29
CA ARG A 802 -30.13 3.39 -6.76
C ARG A 802 -29.25 2.31 -7.37
N MET A 803 -27.98 2.26 -6.97
CA MET A 803 -27.06 1.27 -7.52
C MET A 803 -27.42 -0.16 -7.08
N LEU A 804 -27.86 -0.40 -5.84
CA LEU A 804 -28.35 -1.72 -5.43
C LEU A 804 -29.51 -2.20 -6.33
N ARG A 805 -30.48 -1.32 -6.64
CA ARG A 805 -31.54 -1.61 -7.62
C ARG A 805 -30.99 -1.88 -9.02
N GLY A 806 -30.02 -1.07 -9.46
CA GLY A 806 -29.33 -1.24 -10.75
C GLY A 806 -28.58 -2.58 -10.87
N PHE A 807 -28.08 -3.12 -9.77
CA PHE A 807 -27.50 -4.46 -9.66
C PHE A 807 -28.54 -5.56 -9.39
N GLY A 808 -29.84 -5.23 -9.43
CA GLY A 808 -30.95 -6.16 -9.30
C GLY A 808 -31.26 -6.62 -7.86
N TYR A 809 -30.84 -5.86 -6.84
CA TYR A 809 -31.20 -6.11 -5.45
C TYR A 809 -32.50 -5.39 -5.08
N GLU A 810 -33.43 -6.11 -4.44
CA GLU A 810 -34.72 -5.56 -4.04
C GLU A 810 -34.62 -4.69 -2.78
N LEU A 811 -35.28 -3.53 -2.83
CA LEU A 811 -35.29 -2.51 -1.77
C LEU A 811 -36.70 -1.94 -1.65
N GLU A 812 -37.21 -1.86 -0.43
CA GLU A 812 -38.46 -1.17 -0.10
C GLU A 812 -38.17 0.25 0.41
N GLY A 813 -38.99 1.22 0.01
CA GLY A 813 -38.82 2.62 0.40
C GLY A 813 -37.68 3.35 -0.32
N GLY A 814 -37.09 4.34 0.34
CA GLY A 814 -36.09 5.27 -0.20
C GLY A 814 -36.72 6.48 -0.89
N TYR A 815 -35.87 7.31 -1.49
CA TYR A 815 -36.24 8.62 -2.04
C TYR A 815 -37.56 8.59 -2.85
N PRO A 816 -38.52 9.50 -2.59
CA PRO A 816 -38.39 10.68 -1.72
C PRO A 816 -38.62 10.43 -0.22
N GLU A 817 -38.89 9.18 0.19
CA GLU A 817 -39.17 8.84 1.58
C GLU A 817 -37.89 8.56 2.40
N PRO A 818 -37.88 8.88 3.70
CA PRO A 818 -36.69 8.73 4.55
C PRO A 818 -36.39 7.28 4.97
N ASP A 819 -37.37 6.38 4.82
CA ASP A 819 -37.26 4.98 5.26
C ASP A 819 -36.79 4.12 4.09
N VAL A 820 -35.73 3.34 4.27
CA VAL A 820 -35.30 2.32 3.32
C VAL A 820 -35.07 0.99 4.04
N SER A 821 -35.53 -0.11 3.44
CA SER A 821 -35.29 -1.45 3.97
C SER A 821 -34.94 -2.46 2.90
N LEU A 822 -34.15 -3.46 3.29
CA LEU A 822 -33.84 -4.64 2.49
C LEU A 822 -33.89 -5.91 3.33
N TYR A 823 -34.14 -7.02 2.67
CA TYR A 823 -34.02 -8.36 3.25
C TYR A 823 -32.66 -8.97 2.87
N GLY A 824 -31.94 -9.52 3.84
CA GLY A 824 -30.61 -10.09 3.61
C GLY A 824 -30.63 -11.46 2.91
N GLY A 825 -29.48 -11.86 2.38
CA GLY A 825 -29.32 -13.15 1.67
C GLY A 825 -29.67 -13.14 0.18
N GLY A 826 -29.89 -11.95 -0.40
CA GLY A 826 -30.12 -11.79 -1.84
C GLY A 826 -28.84 -11.97 -2.69
N SER A 827 -28.91 -11.61 -3.98
CA SER A 827 -27.77 -11.68 -4.88
C SER A 827 -27.70 -10.49 -5.83
N LEU A 828 -26.49 -9.95 -6.03
CA LEU A 828 -26.22 -8.91 -7.00
C LEU A 828 -25.91 -9.51 -8.38
N ARG A 829 -26.38 -8.87 -9.45
CA ARG A 829 -26.13 -9.24 -10.85
C ARG A 829 -25.23 -8.20 -11.50
N ALA A 830 -24.18 -8.66 -12.19
CA ALA A 830 -23.24 -7.75 -12.83
C ALA A 830 -23.92 -6.96 -13.96
N THR A 831 -23.47 -5.73 -14.18
CA THR A 831 -24.08 -4.80 -15.14
C THR A 831 -23.02 -3.87 -15.75
N SER A 832 -23.44 -3.03 -16.71
CA SER A 832 -22.62 -1.91 -17.20
C SER A 832 -23.00 -0.63 -16.49
N ILE A 833 -22.00 0.14 -16.06
CA ILE A 833 -22.18 1.40 -15.33
C ILE A 833 -21.38 2.46 -16.08
N ASP A 834 -22.05 3.49 -16.57
CA ASP A 834 -21.38 4.72 -17.00
C ASP A 834 -21.50 5.72 -15.83
N VAL A 835 -20.38 6.00 -15.19
CA VAL A 835 -20.33 6.89 -14.03
C VAL A 835 -20.47 8.33 -14.54
N PRO A 836 -21.53 9.05 -14.15
CA PRO A 836 -21.74 10.41 -14.58
C PRO A 836 -20.66 11.34 -14.02
N ALA A 837 -20.47 12.48 -14.69
CA ALA A 837 -19.55 13.50 -14.25
C ALA A 837 -20.01 14.05 -12.88
N ASP A 838 -19.07 14.24 -11.95
CA ASP A 838 -19.38 14.63 -10.56
C ASP A 838 -19.94 16.06 -10.52
N ILE A 839 -21.13 16.23 -9.95
CA ILE A 839 -21.73 17.55 -9.76
C ILE A 839 -20.93 18.41 -8.77
N SER A 840 -20.22 17.81 -7.81
CA SER A 840 -19.28 18.51 -6.93
C SER A 840 -18.12 19.15 -7.72
N SER A 841 -17.61 18.43 -8.72
CA SER A 841 -16.55 18.92 -9.60
C SER A 841 -17.10 19.93 -10.60
N ALA A 842 -18.31 19.69 -11.11
CA ALA A 842 -19.02 20.61 -11.99
C ALA A 842 -19.32 21.95 -11.32
N ALA A 843 -19.60 21.97 -10.00
CA ALA A 843 -19.94 23.16 -9.24
C ALA A 843 -18.92 24.29 -9.38
N PHE A 844 -17.62 23.99 -9.42
CA PHE A 844 -16.58 25.01 -9.63
C PHE A 844 -16.71 25.71 -10.99
N PHE A 845 -17.01 24.95 -12.04
CA PHE A 845 -17.18 25.48 -13.39
C PHE A 845 -18.54 26.16 -13.58
N LEU A 846 -19.59 25.66 -12.91
CA LEU A 846 -20.89 26.33 -12.86
C LEU A 846 -20.75 27.71 -12.21
N VAL A 847 -20.10 27.79 -11.05
CA VAL A 847 -19.85 29.07 -10.38
C VAL A 847 -18.94 29.96 -11.23
N ALA A 848 -17.87 29.42 -11.83
CA ALA A 848 -16.99 30.18 -12.72
C ALA A 848 -17.75 30.85 -13.87
N ALA A 849 -18.63 30.11 -14.54
CA ALA A 849 -19.49 30.64 -15.59
C ALA A 849 -20.55 31.62 -15.07
N ALA A 850 -21.11 31.39 -13.88
CA ALA A 850 -22.11 32.26 -13.28
C ALA A 850 -21.53 33.63 -12.91
N ILE A 851 -20.28 33.69 -12.43
CA ILE A 851 -19.68 34.95 -11.95
C ILE A 851 -18.93 35.73 -13.04
N THR A 852 -18.47 35.08 -14.11
CA THR A 852 -17.61 35.73 -15.12
C THR A 852 -18.42 36.40 -16.22
N PRO A 853 -18.36 37.74 -16.39
CA PRO A 853 -19.10 38.43 -17.43
C PRO A 853 -18.83 37.89 -18.84
N GLY A 854 -19.91 37.63 -19.59
CA GLY A 854 -19.84 37.11 -20.96
C GLY A 854 -19.60 35.60 -21.07
N ALA A 855 -19.54 34.88 -19.96
CA ALA A 855 -19.31 33.44 -19.97
C ALA A 855 -20.49 32.65 -20.54
N ARG A 856 -20.16 31.53 -21.20
CA ARG A 856 -21.12 30.52 -21.70
C ARG A 856 -20.47 29.14 -21.71
N LEU A 857 -20.96 28.24 -20.86
CA LEU A 857 -20.38 26.92 -20.68
C LEU A 857 -21.45 25.84 -20.74
N THR A 858 -21.11 24.70 -21.35
CA THR A 858 -21.90 23.46 -21.26
C THR A 858 -21.08 22.38 -20.56
N LEU A 859 -21.60 21.82 -19.48
CA LEU A 859 -21.01 20.70 -18.77
C LEU A 859 -21.72 19.42 -19.18
N HIS A 860 -21.00 18.52 -19.82
CA HIS A 860 -21.58 17.31 -20.37
C HIS A 860 -21.75 16.22 -19.33
N HIS A 861 -22.87 15.50 -19.43
CA HIS A 861 -23.10 14.23 -18.77
C HIS A 861 -22.90 14.30 -17.23
N VAL A 862 -23.44 15.34 -16.60
CA VAL A 862 -23.34 15.59 -15.16
C VAL A 862 -24.45 14.85 -14.42
N GLY A 863 -24.11 14.22 -13.30
CA GLY A 863 -25.10 13.57 -12.43
C GLY A 863 -26.02 14.61 -11.81
N VAL A 864 -27.32 14.53 -12.09
CA VAL A 864 -28.35 15.47 -11.60
C VAL A 864 -29.29 14.79 -10.60
N ASN A 865 -28.74 13.90 -9.78
CA ASN A 865 -29.48 13.26 -8.71
C ASN A 865 -30.15 14.32 -7.80
N PRO A 866 -31.48 14.28 -7.56
CA PRO A 866 -32.18 15.26 -6.74
C PRO A 866 -31.57 15.47 -5.34
N THR A 867 -30.92 14.43 -4.80
CA THR A 867 -30.23 14.49 -3.50
C THR A 867 -28.84 15.15 -3.54
N ARG A 868 -28.41 15.62 -4.72
CA ARG A 868 -27.11 16.26 -5.01
C ARG A 868 -27.22 17.59 -5.74
N THR A 869 -28.39 17.95 -6.24
CA THR A 869 -28.59 19.14 -7.08
C THR A 869 -28.83 20.43 -6.28
N GLY A 870 -28.54 20.45 -4.97
CA GLY A 870 -28.75 21.63 -4.14
C GLY A 870 -28.01 22.87 -4.67
N VAL A 871 -26.80 22.70 -5.22
CA VAL A 871 -26.05 23.79 -5.87
C VAL A 871 -26.79 24.41 -7.07
N LEU A 872 -27.50 23.62 -7.86
CA LEU A 872 -28.25 24.11 -9.01
C LEU A 872 -29.45 24.95 -8.54
N GLU A 873 -30.14 24.49 -7.50
CA GLU A 873 -31.28 25.20 -6.93
C GLU A 873 -30.85 26.52 -6.28
N ILE A 874 -29.77 26.50 -5.48
CA ILE A 874 -29.20 27.71 -4.87
C ILE A 874 -28.79 28.71 -5.95
N LEU A 875 -28.08 28.29 -7.00
CA LEU A 875 -27.70 29.18 -8.10
C LEU A 875 -28.91 29.75 -8.85
N ARG A 876 -29.98 28.96 -9.06
CA ARG A 876 -31.23 29.47 -9.64
C ARG A 876 -31.88 30.53 -8.75
N GLN A 877 -31.93 30.29 -7.44
CA GLN A 877 -32.48 31.26 -6.48
C GLN A 877 -31.67 32.56 -6.44
N MET A 878 -30.34 32.47 -6.63
CA MET A 878 -29.47 33.63 -6.81
C MET A 878 -29.65 34.33 -8.17
N GLY A 879 -30.35 33.73 -9.14
CA GLY A 879 -30.63 34.34 -10.44
C GLY A 879 -29.74 33.87 -11.60
N ALA A 880 -29.01 32.76 -11.45
CA ALA A 880 -28.18 32.21 -12.52
C ALA A 880 -29.01 31.73 -13.73
N ASP A 881 -28.52 32.02 -14.95
CA ASP A 881 -29.09 31.50 -16.20
C ASP A 881 -28.57 30.09 -16.48
N LEU A 882 -29.28 29.07 -15.98
CA LEU A 882 -28.92 27.67 -16.15
C LEU A 882 -30.10 26.81 -16.61
N SER A 883 -29.80 25.83 -17.46
CA SER A 883 -30.77 24.89 -18.03
C SER A 883 -30.19 23.48 -18.11
N LEU A 884 -31.07 22.48 -17.97
CA LEU A 884 -30.74 21.07 -18.14
C LEU A 884 -31.15 20.65 -19.56
N GLU A 885 -30.25 19.97 -20.25
CA GLU A 885 -30.43 19.44 -21.60
C GLU A 885 -30.08 17.94 -21.59
N SER A 886 -30.52 17.19 -22.61
CA SER A 886 -30.14 15.77 -22.79
C SER A 886 -30.40 14.85 -21.58
N GLU A 887 -31.46 15.08 -20.81
CA GLU A 887 -31.76 14.30 -19.61
C GLU A 887 -31.97 12.81 -19.92
N CYS A 888 -31.24 11.95 -19.19
CA CYS A 888 -31.35 10.50 -19.29
C CYS A 888 -31.09 9.82 -17.93
N GLU A 889 -31.23 8.49 -17.88
CA GLU A 889 -30.90 7.70 -16.70
C GLU A 889 -29.80 6.68 -17.04
N VAL A 890 -28.78 6.60 -16.18
CA VAL A 890 -27.63 5.72 -16.34
C VAL A 890 -27.37 4.99 -15.04
N GLY A 891 -27.52 3.66 -15.04
CA GLY A 891 -27.30 2.84 -13.84
C GLY A 891 -28.21 3.20 -12.65
N GLY A 892 -29.41 3.73 -12.91
CA GLY A 892 -30.36 4.21 -11.90
C GLY A 892 -30.17 5.66 -11.47
N GLU A 893 -29.17 6.37 -12.01
CA GLU A 893 -28.84 7.76 -11.69
C GLU A 893 -29.27 8.70 -12.82
N PRO A 894 -29.94 9.81 -12.52
CA PRO A 894 -30.33 10.78 -13.52
C PRO A 894 -29.11 11.62 -13.93
N VAL A 895 -28.97 11.85 -15.23
CA VAL A 895 -27.83 12.53 -15.86
C VAL A 895 -28.34 13.57 -16.84
N ALA A 896 -27.67 14.70 -16.94
CA ALA A 896 -28.01 15.76 -17.89
C ALA A 896 -26.76 16.52 -18.35
N ASP A 897 -26.85 17.17 -19.50
CA ASP A 897 -25.97 18.27 -19.87
C ASP A 897 -26.44 19.54 -19.16
N ILE A 898 -25.53 20.31 -18.55
CA ILE A 898 -25.86 21.56 -17.86
C ILE A 898 -25.31 22.73 -18.66
N SER A 899 -26.20 23.51 -19.27
CA SER A 899 -25.86 24.75 -19.97
C SER A 899 -26.01 25.93 -19.00
N ILE A 900 -24.96 26.73 -18.84
CA ILE A 900 -24.95 27.92 -17.97
C ILE A 900 -24.36 29.13 -18.70
N ARG A 901 -24.97 30.31 -18.45
CA ARG A 901 -24.52 31.60 -18.98
C ARG A 901 -24.40 32.59 -17.84
N TYR A 902 -23.53 33.58 -18.06
CA TYR A 902 -23.40 34.69 -17.13
C TYR A 902 -24.73 35.44 -16.98
N ALA A 903 -25.15 35.61 -15.72
CA ALA A 903 -26.21 36.50 -15.31
C ALA A 903 -25.83 37.14 -13.95
N PRO A 904 -26.18 38.42 -13.70
CA PRO A 904 -25.97 39.02 -12.37
C PRO A 904 -26.67 38.21 -11.29
N LEU A 905 -25.93 37.87 -10.22
CA LEU A 905 -26.45 37.13 -9.08
C LEU A 905 -26.92 38.09 -7.98
N ALA A 906 -27.92 37.68 -7.20
CA ALA A 906 -28.41 38.36 -6.00
C ALA A 906 -28.16 37.52 -4.74
N GLY A 907 -27.93 38.20 -3.61
CA GLY A 907 -27.81 37.56 -2.31
C GLY A 907 -29.14 37.01 -1.81
N ILE A 908 -29.09 35.86 -1.13
CA ILE A 908 -30.28 35.13 -0.67
C ILE A 908 -30.12 34.59 0.76
N GLU A 909 -31.24 34.29 1.43
CA GLU A 909 -31.21 33.39 2.59
C GLU A 909 -31.38 31.95 2.09
N ILE A 910 -30.38 31.11 2.33
CA ILE A 910 -30.35 29.73 1.84
C ILE A 910 -31.27 28.88 2.72
N ASP A 911 -32.23 28.19 2.11
CA ASP A 911 -33.12 27.26 2.80
C ASP A 911 -32.29 26.14 3.46
N PRO A 912 -32.41 25.94 4.80
CA PRO A 912 -31.75 24.83 5.51
C PRO A 912 -32.00 23.45 4.89
N ALA A 913 -33.12 23.23 4.20
CA ALA A 913 -33.42 21.97 3.51
C ALA A 913 -32.46 21.67 2.34
N LEU A 914 -31.81 22.68 1.76
CA LEU A 914 -30.83 22.52 0.68
C LEU A 914 -29.42 22.22 1.20
N VAL A 915 -29.15 22.45 2.49
CA VAL A 915 -27.81 22.29 3.09
C VAL A 915 -27.28 20.86 2.96
N PRO A 916 -28.05 19.80 3.28
CA PRO A 916 -27.58 18.43 3.08
C PRO A 916 -27.33 18.07 1.60
N LEU A 917 -28.02 18.75 0.68
CA LEU A 917 -27.98 18.48 -0.77
C LEU A 917 -26.84 19.22 -1.48
N ALA A 918 -26.27 20.25 -0.86
CA ALA A 918 -25.18 21.08 -1.40
C ALA A 918 -23.96 21.18 -0.46
N ILE A 919 -23.87 20.28 0.55
CA ILE A 919 -22.91 20.40 1.66
C ILE A 919 -21.46 20.51 1.20
N ASP A 920 -21.12 19.87 0.08
CA ASP A 920 -19.76 19.84 -0.43
C ASP A 920 -19.48 21.00 -1.43
N GLU A 921 -20.53 21.66 -1.91
CA GLU A 921 -20.48 22.73 -2.92
C GLU A 921 -20.40 24.13 -2.30
N PHE A 922 -20.60 24.25 -0.99
CA PHE A 922 -20.58 25.53 -0.28
C PHE A 922 -19.30 26.36 -0.47
N PRO A 923 -18.07 25.81 -0.50
CA PRO A 923 -16.88 26.60 -0.83
C PRO A 923 -17.01 27.36 -2.16
N ALA A 924 -17.54 26.73 -3.21
CA ALA A 924 -17.78 27.39 -4.49
C ALA A 924 -18.97 28.38 -4.41
N LEU A 925 -20.05 28.01 -3.71
CA LEU A 925 -21.21 28.91 -3.51
C LEU A 925 -20.85 30.16 -2.70
N PHE A 926 -19.90 30.10 -1.77
CA PHE A 926 -19.42 31.27 -1.05
C PHE A 926 -18.69 32.26 -1.97
N VAL A 927 -18.00 31.76 -3.00
CA VAL A 927 -17.43 32.61 -4.06
C VAL A 927 -18.53 33.21 -4.93
N ALA A 928 -19.58 32.46 -5.26
CA ALA A 928 -20.76 33.01 -5.94
C ALA A 928 -21.41 34.13 -5.12
N ALA A 929 -21.61 33.91 -3.81
CA ALA A 929 -22.15 34.89 -2.87
C ALA A 929 -21.28 36.14 -2.75
N ALA A 930 -19.96 35.98 -2.71
CA ALA A 930 -19.01 37.09 -2.69
C ALA A 930 -19.08 37.97 -3.97
N CYS A 931 -19.61 37.43 -5.07
CA CYS A 931 -19.78 38.14 -6.34
C CYS A 931 -21.23 38.60 -6.61
N ALA A 932 -22.17 38.32 -5.70
CA ALA A 932 -23.58 38.65 -5.85
C ALA A 932 -23.90 40.08 -5.38
N ASP A 933 -25.05 40.62 -5.78
CA ASP A 933 -25.57 41.89 -5.25
C ASP A 933 -26.35 41.63 -3.95
N GLY A 934 -25.94 42.23 -2.84
CA GLY A 934 -26.55 42.07 -1.53
C GLY A 934 -25.93 40.98 -0.65
N ARG A 935 -26.66 40.57 0.38
CA ARG A 935 -26.18 39.67 1.44
C ARG A 935 -26.71 38.25 1.25
N THR A 936 -25.82 37.26 1.31
CA THR A 936 -26.19 35.84 1.34
C THR A 936 -26.00 35.27 2.73
N VAL A 937 -26.95 34.49 3.24
CA VAL A 937 -26.91 33.89 4.59
C VAL A 937 -27.12 32.38 4.53
N LEU A 938 -26.20 31.64 5.14
CA LEU A 938 -26.27 30.19 5.38
C LEU A 938 -26.40 29.92 6.89
N ARG A 939 -27.32 29.02 7.26
CA ARG A 939 -27.55 28.50 8.63
C ARG A 939 -27.73 26.98 8.60
N GLY A 940 -27.58 26.31 9.75
CA GLY A 940 -27.73 24.85 9.88
C GLY A 940 -26.69 24.00 9.15
N ALA A 941 -25.46 24.52 9.01
CA ALA A 941 -24.35 23.92 8.27
C ALA A 941 -23.14 23.58 9.16
N GLU A 942 -23.37 23.17 10.42
CA GLU A 942 -22.33 22.81 11.40
C GLU A 942 -21.37 21.72 10.87
N GLU A 943 -21.89 20.82 10.04
CA GLU A 943 -21.12 19.74 9.40
C GLU A 943 -19.96 20.23 8.52
N LEU A 944 -19.97 21.49 8.05
CA LEU A 944 -18.85 22.08 7.30
C LEU A 944 -17.60 22.28 8.16
N ARG A 945 -17.74 22.37 9.48
CA ARG A 945 -16.62 22.58 10.41
C ARG A 945 -15.80 21.32 10.68
N VAL A 946 -16.35 20.15 10.39
CA VAL A 946 -15.78 18.82 10.69
C VAL A 946 -15.44 18.01 9.44
N LYS A 947 -15.20 18.71 8.32
CA LYS A 947 -14.75 18.12 7.05
C LYS A 947 -13.21 17.96 7.04
N GLU A 948 -12.60 17.98 5.87
CA GLU A 948 -11.13 17.96 5.72
C GLU A 948 -10.46 19.14 6.46
N SER A 949 -11.15 20.28 6.52
CA SER A 949 -10.84 21.43 7.37
C SER A 949 -12.13 22.04 7.92
N ASP A 950 -12.01 23.08 8.76
CA ASP A 950 -13.16 23.95 9.07
C ASP A 950 -13.44 24.85 7.86
N ARG A 951 -14.28 24.36 6.95
CA ARG A 951 -14.56 25.04 5.67
C ARG A 951 -15.22 26.40 5.86
N ILE A 952 -15.96 26.62 6.95
CA ILE A 952 -16.57 27.92 7.22
C ILE A 952 -15.47 28.93 7.55
N GLU A 953 -14.60 28.60 8.51
CA GLU A 953 -13.60 29.56 8.99
C GLU A 953 -12.50 29.82 7.95
N VAL A 954 -12.06 28.78 7.24
CA VAL A 954 -11.02 28.92 6.21
C VAL A 954 -11.54 29.75 5.03
N MET A 955 -12.76 29.48 4.55
CA MET A 955 -13.37 30.30 3.49
C MET A 955 -13.60 31.74 3.95
N ALA A 956 -14.09 31.95 5.17
CA ALA A 956 -14.29 33.29 5.72
C ALA A 956 -12.98 34.07 5.80
N THR A 957 -11.90 33.43 6.24
CA THR A 957 -10.57 34.03 6.31
C THR A 957 -10.06 34.44 4.93
N GLY A 958 -10.10 33.54 3.95
CA GLY A 958 -9.66 33.84 2.59
C GLY A 958 -10.52 34.91 1.91
N LEU A 959 -11.85 34.88 2.08
CA LEU A 959 -12.74 35.90 1.52
C LEU A 959 -12.49 37.29 2.14
N ARG A 960 -12.25 37.37 3.46
CA ARG A 960 -11.86 38.64 4.11
C ARG A 960 -10.55 39.18 3.56
N GLN A 961 -9.57 38.31 3.26
CA GLN A 961 -8.31 38.72 2.63
C GLN A 961 -8.50 39.25 1.20
N LEU A 962 -9.52 38.76 0.49
CA LEU A 962 -9.94 39.29 -0.82
C LEU A 962 -10.80 40.56 -0.71
N GLY A 963 -11.02 41.09 0.50
CA GLY A 963 -11.77 42.33 0.72
C GLY A 963 -13.29 42.16 0.87
N VAL A 964 -13.79 40.94 1.06
CA VAL A 964 -15.22 40.65 1.23
C VAL A 964 -15.63 40.77 2.70
N SER A 965 -16.79 41.37 2.97
CA SER A 965 -17.37 41.44 4.32
C SER A 965 -18.04 40.10 4.67
N VAL A 966 -17.58 39.48 5.76
CA VAL A 966 -18.01 38.13 6.15
C VAL A 966 -18.20 38.03 7.66
N GLU A 967 -19.38 37.57 8.06
CA GLU A 967 -19.76 37.24 9.44
C GLU A 967 -19.90 35.72 9.58
N THR A 968 -19.17 35.09 10.50
CA THR A 968 -19.26 33.66 10.77
C THR A 968 -20.16 33.38 11.97
N PHE A 969 -20.90 32.28 11.89
CA PHE A 969 -21.75 31.76 12.96
C PHE A 969 -21.31 30.34 13.33
N GLU A 970 -21.71 29.82 14.49
CA GLU A 970 -21.43 28.41 14.83
C GLU A 970 -21.97 27.44 13.76
N ASP A 971 -23.16 27.75 13.22
CA ASP A 971 -23.89 26.93 12.26
C ASP A 971 -23.85 27.45 10.82
N GLY A 972 -23.01 28.43 10.49
CA GLY A 972 -23.04 28.99 9.14
C GLY A 972 -22.22 30.26 8.94
N ILE A 973 -22.59 31.01 7.92
CA ILE A 973 -21.85 32.18 7.44
C ILE A 973 -22.78 33.16 6.72
N ALA A 974 -22.54 34.45 6.89
CA ALA A 974 -23.14 35.51 6.08
C ALA A 974 -22.06 36.25 5.30
N ILE A 975 -22.31 36.49 4.01
CA ILE A 975 -21.37 37.10 3.07
C ILE A 975 -22.08 38.27 2.41
N ASP A 976 -21.54 39.49 2.59
CA ASP A 976 -22.00 40.66 1.85
C ASP A 976 -21.20 40.74 0.54
N GLY A 977 -21.89 40.64 -0.60
CA GLY A 977 -21.25 40.61 -1.90
C GLY A 977 -20.46 41.89 -2.21
N ALA A 978 -19.34 41.71 -2.93
CA ALA A 978 -18.43 42.77 -3.32
C ALA A 978 -18.47 42.99 -4.84
N SER A 979 -18.33 44.25 -5.26
CA SER A 979 -18.27 44.58 -6.70
C SER A 979 -17.00 44.04 -7.37
N VAL A 980 -15.91 43.94 -6.61
CA VAL A 980 -14.58 43.52 -7.03
C VAL A 980 -13.90 42.75 -5.90
N LEU A 981 -13.12 41.73 -6.25
CA LEU A 981 -12.25 41.01 -5.31
C LEU A 981 -10.80 41.52 -5.41
N GLY A 982 -10.11 41.61 -4.27
CA GLY A 982 -8.69 41.93 -4.21
C GLY A 982 -7.79 40.75 -4.59
N GLY A 983 -6.48 40.89 -4.33
CA GLY A 983 -5.50 39.80 -4.42
C GLY A 983 -5.03 39.39 -3.02
N ALA A 984 -4.68 38.12 -2.84
CA ALA A 984 -4.27 37.58 -1.55
C ALA A 984 -3.38 36.34 -1.68
N THR A 985 -2.69 36.00 -0.59
CA THR A 985 -2.11 34.67 -0.40
C THR A 985 -3.00 33.89 0.56
N ILE A 986 -3.60 32.81 0.07
CA ILE A 986 -4.59 32.02 0.77
C ILE A 986 -4.00 30.65 1.08
N ASP A 987 -4.21 30.16 2.29
CA ASP A 987 -3.87 28.79 2.68
C ASP A 987 -5.10 27.90 2.49
N SER A 988 -4.99 26.82 1.71
CA SER A 988 -6.08 25.87 1.55
C SER A 988 -6.27 24.97 2.79
N HIS A 989 -5.27 24.95 3.68
CA HIS A 989 -5.18 23.99 4.80
C HIS A 989 -5.26 22.53 4.32
N GLY A 990 -4.81 22.26 3.09
CA GLY A 990 -4.89 20.95 2.44
C GLY A 990 -6.29 20.56 1.99
N ASP A 991 -7.30 21.45 2.04
CA ASP A 991 -8.64 21.18 1.52
C ASP A 991 -8.72 21.52 0.02
N HIS A 992 -8.90 20.49 -0.79
CA HIS A 992 -9.00 20.58 -2.24
C HIS A 992 -10.12 21.51 -2.72
N ARG A 993 -11.26 21.56 -2.01
CA ARG A 993 -12.42 22.36 -2.41
C ARG A 993 -12.19 23.84 -2.17
N ILE A 994 -11.46 24.17 -1.11
CA ILE A 994 -11.06 25.53 -0.81
C ILE A 994 -10.08 26.03 -1.87
N ALA A 995 -9.10 25.21 -2.23
CA ALA A 995 -8.16 25.55 -3.29
C ALA A 995 -8.86 25.80 -4.64
N MET A 996 -9.76 24.90 -5.06
CA MET A 996 -10.52 25.07 -6.30
C MET A 996 -11.51 26.26 -6.24
N ALA A 997 -12.14 26.52 -5.09
CA ALA A 997 -13.03 27.66 -4.93
C ALA A 997 -12.29 28.99 -5.10
N PHE A 998 -11.15 29.17 -4.43
CA PHE A 998 -10.35 30.39 -4.60
C PHE A 998 -9.68 30.50 -5.96
N ALA A 999 -9.44 29.37 -6.65
CA ALA A 999 -9.04 29.40 -8.04
C ALA A 999 -10.14 30.02 -8.92
N VAL A 1000 -11.40 29.66 -8.69
CA VAL A 1000 -12.56 30.27 -9.38
C VAL A 1000 -12.71 31.75 -9.02
N ALA A 1001 -12.45 32.14 -7.78
CA ALA A 1001 -12.53 33.54 -7.33
C ALA A 1001 -11.59 34.48 -8.11
N SER A 1002 -10.48 33.99 -8.66
CA SER A 1002 -9.53 34.82 -9.41
C SER A 1002 -10.13 35.43 -10.69
N LEU A 1003 -11.20 34.84 -11.23
CA LEU A 1003 -11.93 35.37 -12.39
C LEU A 1003 -12.58 36.75 -12.12
N ARG A 1004 -12.77 37.10 -10.85
CA ARG A 1004 -13.33 38.37 -10.37
C ARG A 1004 -12.35 39.21 -9.57
N ALA A 1005 -11.09 38.78 -9.48
CA ALA A 1005 -10.04 39.49 -8.78
C ALA A 1005 -9.39 40.58 -9.64
N GLU A 1006 -8.99 41.69 -9.03
CA GLU A 1006 -8.18 42.75 -9.65
C GLU A 1006 -6.67 42.55 -9.47
N SER A 1007 -6.26 41.64 -8.59
CA SER A 1007 -4.86 41.35 -8.29
C SER A 1007 -4.61 39.85 -8.15
N GLU A 1008 -3.34 39.44 -8.24
CA GLU A 1008 -2.94 38.04 -8.20
C GLU A 1008 -3.40 37.35 -6.90
N ILE A 1009 -3.89 36.10 -7.05
CA ILE A 1009 -4.18 35.21 -5.93
C ILE A 1009 -3.15 34.09 -5.95
N THR A 1010 -2.48 33.87 -4.82
CA THR A 1010 -1.64 32.69 -4.59
C THR A 1010 -2.33 31.78 -3.60
N ILE A 1011 -2.49 30.51 -3.92
CA ILE A 1011 -3.14 29.50 -3.08
C ILE A 1011 -2.10 28.47 -2.68
N LYS A 1012 -1.89 28.27 -1.39
CA LYS A 1012 -0.94 27.31 -0.85
C LYS A 1012 -1.56 25.93 -0.64
N GLN A 1013 -0.71 24.91 -0.53
CA GLN A 1013 -1.10 23.54 -0.17
C GLN A 1013 -2.11 22.90 -1.14
N CYS A 1014 -1.90 23.06 -2.44
CA CYS A 1014 -2.80 22.60 -3.50
C CYS A 1014 -2.57 21.13 -3.92
N GLN A 1015 -1.61 20.41 -3.34
CA GLN A 1015 -1.30 19.02 -3.69
C GLN A 1015 -2.53 18.08 -3.57
N ASN A 1016 -3.42 18.34 -2.61
CA ASN A 1016 -4.59 17.50 -2.37
C ASN A 1016 -5.70 17.68 -3.44
N VAL A 1017 -5.61 18.65 -4.36
CA VAL A 1017 -6.58 18.80 -5.46
C VAL A 1017 -6.65 17.54 -6.31
N ALA A 1018 -5.51 16.91 -6.59
CA ALA A 1018 -5.43 15.70 -7.40
C ALA A 1018 -6.14 14.48 -6.78
N THR A 1019 -6.40 14.48 -5.46
CA THR A 1019 -7.10 13.38 -4.78
C THR A 1019 -8.57 13.27 -5.19
N SER A 1020 -9.19 14.39 -5.58
CA SER A 1020 -10.62 14.49 -5.94
C SER A 1020 -10.85 14.90 -7.39
N PHE A 1021 -9.97 15.73 -7.95
CA PHE A 1021 -10.06 16.25 -9.31
C PHE A 1021 -8.68 16.14 -9.99
N PRO A 1022 -8.24 14.92 -10.35
CA PRO A 1022 -7.04 14.75 -11.15
C PRO A 1022 -7.20 15.50 -12.48
N GLY A 1023 -6.17 16.27 -12.86
CA GLY A 1023 -6.20 17.08 -14.08
C GLY A 1023 -7.00 18.39 -13.99
N PHE A 1024 -7.37 18.85 -12.79
CA PHE A 1024 -8.11 20.12 -12.60
C PHE A 1024 -7.49 21.30 -13.36
N VAL A 1025 -6.17 21.51 -13.23
CA VAL A 1025 -5.46 22.62 -13.91
C VAL A 1025 -5.63 22.56 -15.44
N ALA A 1026 -5.56 21.36 -16.03
CA ALA A 1026 -5.70 21.20 -17.47
C ALA A 1026 -7.14 21.48 -17.94
N ILE A 1027 -8.15 21.02 -17.19
CA ILE A 1027 -9.57 21.27 -17.52
C ILE A 1027 -9.94 22.74 -17.25
N ALA A 1028 -9.42 23.33 -16.18
CA ALA A 1028 -9.53 24.77 -15.91
C ALA A 1028 -8.99 25.61 -17.07
N ALA A 1029 -7.81 25.27 -17.58
CA ALA A 1029 -7.23 25.94 -18.74
C ALA A 1029 -8.08 25.78 -20.01
N GLN A 1030 -8.67 24.59 -20.25
CA GLN A 1030 -9.60 24.38 -21.36
C GLN A 1030 -10.86 25.24 -21.27
N ALA A 1031 -11.38 25.43 -20.05
CA ALA A 1031 -12.50 26.33 -19.80
C ALA A 1031 -12.12 27.82 -19.92
N GLY A 1032 -10.82 28.14 -19.83
CA GLY A 1032 -10.24 29.48 -19.93
C GLY A 1032 -9.89 30.14 -18.60
N LEU A 1033 -9.71 29.34 -17.54
CA LEU A 1033 -9.10 29.72 -16.26
C LEU A 1033 -7.60 29.40 -16.26
N ASN A 1034 -6.75 30.42 -16.15
CA ASN A 1034 -5.30 30.25 -16.20
C ASN A 1034 -4.70 30.01 -14.80
N ILE A 1035 -4.15 28.82 -14.57
CA ILE A 1035 -3.52 28.44 -13.31
C ILE A 1035 -2.05 28.08 -13.59
N GLU A 1036 -1.13 28.73 -12.87
CA GLU A 1036 0.30 28.37 -12.88
C GLU A 1036 0.61 27.53 -11.64
N GLU A 1037 1.04 26.27 -11.84
CA GLU A 1037 1.55 25.44 -10.74
C GLU A 1037 2.97 25.88 -10.36
N ILE A 1038 3.20 26.10 -9.07
CA ILE A 1038 4.51 26.44 -8.51
C ILE A 1038 4.88 25.43 -7.41
N ASN A 1039 6.14 25.02 -7.39
CA ASN A 1039 6.68 24.20 -6.31
C ASN A 1039 7.22 25.13 -5.21
N ASP A 1040 6.84 24.87 -3.96
CA ASP A 1040 7.27 25.65 -2.79
C ASP A 1040 8.69 25.33 -2.33
#